data_AF-A0AAD7ALG1-F1
#
_entry.id   AF-A0AAD7ALG1-F1
#
_cell.length_a   1.000
_cell.length_b   1.000
_cell.length_c   1.000
_cell.angle_alpha   90.00
_cell.angle_beta   90.00
_cell.angle_gamma   90.00
#
_symmetry.space_group_name_H-M   'P 1'
#
loop_
_entity.id
_entity.type
_entity.pdbx_description
1 polymer ?
#
loop_
_entity_poly.entity_id
_entity_poly.type
_entity_poly.pdbx_seq_one_letter_code
_entity_poly.pdbx_strand_id
1 'polypeptide(L)'
;MMYGLYYAYEKALLSLPLLSVHAAATIKELAAQVNLTQTYRNDAAFPIEAKYSFPIPARAAVSSFAMIKQDGTRVVGSVVEKFEARKTYDAAVSQGQQASLMEQQTPDVFRVALGNIPPHEQVQIELIYSTELAEDEENDSVRFHLPVHIGARYGQTPDDFKPATSSSPFLTISTTVEALAPISDIGSPSHKVITELGPDPALPNFKDLPSSHYARVSLSSDAALDKDFVLTFKSTGLDAPRCVAELHPTNDTAALALTFVPRFTLPDLERQEFILVVDRSGSMEGPRIAAARKALVVLLRALPHKDTLFQLVSFGFRATSLWSSGSRPYNAATLAEATRHVDGMAADYGGTEIRNALAHAFAHRARDRPTSVLVLTDGEAWDLSGVLDTVKEAVEGAPDGAPLHVSVLGIGNSVSTAMCEGIARVGHGTFMLVGEQEKSFAGKVARLLKAARTPVISNITVDWGRPLQTVETANLQDKSEVVVEAGETTPQNKTLNVFDVDVDPTLLDDSDPPPAPPVILPPPAPVQQSPFRIRNLFPGSRVNIYAILQGQTVPETVTLRGEGPNGAVIELPIPVTLSRLPNAPGAPPALHALAARKIIQDLEDGHHEIPDSGDADLLERTVRAHIVRLGTTYQITSTHTSFVAVDESQTWRPRYVRPPPESESPTSDGIAYPASIEHDELDDDAGFARYAPVGMQQYLHPATAPKPFKQAVGRLLSWVQPMYYRSGPPLRNSAGGGGTPLAGKKPSAAEALPPHKPDDGLERLARLQSFDGAFASPSAVLALVPLKAGKELTDVRDALPTGATDELVASVLALASMGERMRVNNDAEEDAWAGIYEKTRAWVEAALRDLGAKETVQEVEEKVARMIAIMVPMICRD
;
A
#
# COMPACT_ATOMS: atom_id res chain seq x y z
N MET A 1 7.54 -12.29 -9.67
CA MET A 1 7.62 -11.17 -10.64
C MET A 1 9.05 -11.05 -11.16
N MET A 2 9.26 -10.57 -12.38
CA MET A 2 10.60 -10.21 -12.88
C MET A 2 10.89 -8.78 -12.43
N TYR A 3 11.81 -8.60 -11.49
CA TYR A 3 12.22 -7.27 -11.01
C TYR A 3 13.41 -6.78 -11.81
N GLY A 4 13.48 -5.47 -11.98
CA GLY A 4 14.54 -4.83 -12.75
C GLY A 4 14.23 -4.86 -14.24
N LEU A 5 15.28 -4.98 -15.05
CA LEU A 5 15.22 -4.77 -16.49
C LEU A 5 15.12 -6.11 -17.23
N TYR A 6 14.10 -6.29 -18.07
CA TYR A 6 13.85 -7.56 -18.78
C TYR A 6 13.44 -7.35 -20.24
N TYR A 7 13.64 -8.34 -21.10
CA TYR A 7 13.32 -8.29 -22.53
C TYR A 7 12.79 -9.63 -23.04
N ALA A 8 12.07 -9.59 -24.16
CA ALA A 8 11.55 -10.78 -24.81
C ALA A 8 12.52 -11.29 -25.90
N TYR A 9 12.80 -12.59 -25.90
CA TYR A 9 13.58 -13.28 -26.93
C TYR A 9 13.03 -14.69 -27.16
N GLU A 10 12.72 -15.04 -28.42
CA GLU A 10 12.20 -16.38 -28.80
C GLU A 10 11.03 -16.90 -27.92
N LYS A 11 10.10 -16.01 -27.56
CA LYS A 11 8.95 -16.28 -26.66
C LYS A 11 9.31 -16.56 -25.19
N ALA A 12 10.56 -16.31 -24.79
CA ALA A 12 11.00 -16.29 -23.40
C ALA A 12 11.24 -14.84 -22.94
N LEU A 13 10.98 -14.56 -21.66
CA LEU A 13 11.38 -13.32 -21.01
C LEU A 13 12.71 -13.55 -20.29
N LEU A 14 13.69 -12.69 -20.56
CA LEU A 14 15.05 -12.75 -20.02
C LEU A 14 15.35 -11.46 -19.24
N SER A 15 16.01 -11.55 -18.09
CA SER A 15 16.44 -10.39 -17.30
C SER A 15 17.85 -9.93 -17.69
N LEU A 16 18.07 -8.62 -17.73
CA LEU A 16 19.42 -8.04 -17.78
C LEU A 16 20.05 -8.15 -16.37
N PRO A 17 21.33 -8.53 -16.26
CA PRO A 17 22.04 -8.52 -14.99
C PRO A 17 22.03 -7.14 -14.34
N LEU A 18 21.53 -7.07 -13.10
CA LEU A 18 21.66 -5.92 -12.22
C LEU A 18 23.02 -5.99 -11.53
N LEU A 19 23.87 -4.99 -11.77
CA LEU A 19 25.24 -4.94 -11.26
C LEU A 19 25.34 -4.23 -9.91
N SER A 20 24.67 -3.09 -9.74
CA SER A 20 24.70 -2.31 -8.50
C SER A 20 23.41 -1.50 -8.29
N VAL A 21 23.13 -1.23 -7.01
CA VAL A 21 22.06 -0.32 -6.57
C VAL A 21 22.64 0.71 -5.61
N HIS A 22 22.45 1.99 -5.95
CA HIS A 22 22.83 3.13 -5.12
C HIS A 22 21.57 3.91 -4.75
N ALA A 23 21.32 4.07 -3.46
CA ALA A 23 20.21 4.88 -2.95
C ALA A 23 20.75 6.02 -2.08
N ALA A 24 20.38 7.25 -2.41
CA ALA A 24 20.65 8.44 -1.60
C ALA A 24 19.32 9.05 -1.17
N ALA A 25 19.06 9.09 0.14
CA ALA A 25 17.83 9.62 0.71
C ALA A 25 18.08 10.90 1.51
N THR A 26 17.28 11.92 1.26
CA THR A 26 17.25 13.17 2.03
C THR A 26 15.92 13.22 2.79
N ILE A 27 15.97 13.03 4.09
CA ILE A 27 14.80 13.06 4.98
C ILE A 27 14.69 14.46 5.58
N LYS A 28 13.57 15.10 5.32
CA LYS A 28 13.17 16.42 5.80
C LYS A 28 11.96 16.25 6.69
N GLU A 29 12.19 16.19 7.99
CA GLU A 29 11.15 15.93 8.98
C GLU A 29 10.44 14.59 8.71
N LEU A 30 9.23 14.62 8.16
CA LEU A 30 8.37 13.46 7.88
C LEU A 30 8.26 13.12 6.38
N ALA A 31 9.06 13.77 5.54
CA ALA A 31 9.14 13.50 4.11
C ALA A 31 10.56 13.05 3.73
N ALA A 32 10.68 12.14 2.76
CA ALA A 32 11.94 11.74 2.18
C ALA A 32 11.94 12.01 0.67
N GLN A 33 13.08 12.48 0.13
CA GLN A 33 13.36 12.43 -1.30
C GLN A 33 14.48 11.41 -1.53
N VAL A 34 14.24 10.46 -2.43
CA VAL A 34 15.14 9.35 -2.71
C VAL A 34 15.62 9.47 -4.15
N ASN A 35 16.93 9.51 -4.34
CA ASN A 35 17.58 9.27 -5.63
C ASN A 35 18.06 7.82 -5.66
N LEU A 36 17.45 7.02 -6.53
CA LEU A 36 17.79 5.63 -6.74
C LEU A 36 18.47 5.48 -8.10
N THR A 37 19.70 4.96 -8.11
CA THR A 37 20.45 4.63 -9.33
C THR A 37 20.71 3.13 -9.41
N GLN A 38 20.36 2.51 -10.53
CA GLN A 38 20.59 1.09 -10.79
C GLN A 38 21.38 0.87 -12.07
N THR A 39 22.44 0.06 -12.00
CA THR A 39 23.30 -0.22 -13.14
C THR A 39 23.01 -1.59 -13.72
N TYR A 40 22.66 -1.66 -15.01
CA TYR A 40 22.42 -2.89 -15.75
C TYR A 40 23.44 -3.08 -16.88
N ARG A 41 23.63 -4.32 -17.34
CA ARG A 41 24.43 -4.63 -18.55
C ARG A 41 23.64 -5.42 -19.57
N ASN A 42 23.75 -5.06 -20.84
CA ASN A 42 23.29 -5.90 -21.93
C ASN A 42 24.38 -6.94 -22.26
N ASP A 43 24.17 -8.21 -21.90
CA ASP A 43 25.11 -9.29 -22.22
C ASP A 43 24.95 -9.86 -23.63
N ALA A 44 23.88 -9.52 -24.34
CA ALA A 44 23.61 -10.02 -25.67
C ALA A 44 24.50 -9.35 -26.73
N ALA A 45 24.66 -10.05 -27.86
CA ALA A 45 25.40 -9.56 -29.02
C ALA A 45 24.55 -8.65 -29.95
N PHE A 46 23.34 -8.29 -29.55
CA PHE A 46 22.38 -7.48 -30.31
C PHE A 46 21.74 -6.41 -29.41
N PRO A 47 21.24 -5.29 -29.98
CA PRO A 47 20.57 -4.26 -29.20
C PRO A 47 19.27 -4.80 -28.59
N ILE A 48 19.00 -4.42 -27.35
CA ILE A 48 17.84 -4.89 -26.59
C ILE A 48 16.86 -3.75 -26.36
N GLU A 49 15.58 -4.01 -26.65
CA GLU A 49 14.46 -3.27 -26.08
C GLU A 49 14.00 -3.96 -24.80
N ALA A 50 14.08 -3.26 -23.67
CA ALA A 50 13.80 -3.80 -22.37
C ALA A 50 12.68 -3.05 -21.66
N LYS A 51 11.99 -3.74 -20.76
CA LYS A 51 11.00 -3.20 -19.84
C LYS A 51 11.61 -3.24 -18.43
N TYR A 52 11.65 -2.10 -17.78
CA TYR A 52 12.05 -1.93 -16.39
C TYR A 52 10.80 -2.01 -15.51
N SER A 53 10.88 -2.73 -14.39
CA SER A 53 9.81 -2.75 -13.38
C SER A 53 10.39 -2.71 -11.98
N PHE A 54 9.94 -1.75 -11.16
CA PHE A 54 10.49 -1.50 -9.83
C PHE A 54 9.39 -1.11 -8.80
N PRO A 55 9.44 -1.67 -7.56
CA PRO A 55 8.56 -1.25 -6.48
C PRO A 55 8.84 0.18 -6.06
N ILE A 56 7.79 0.97 -5.81
CA ILE A 56 7.95 2.16 -4.97
C ILE A 56 6.81 2.22 -3.94
N PRO A 57 6.97 2.99 -2.85
CA PRO A 57 5.86 3.22 -1.91
C PRO A 57 4.64 3.79 -2.64
N ALA A 58 3.42 3.32 -2.34
CA ALA A 58 2.21 3.71 -3.06
C ALA A 58 1.90 5.22 -3.03
N ARG A 59 2.34 5.91 -1.97
CA ARG A 59 2.19 7.37 -1.79
C ARG A 59 3.37 8.16 -2.37
N ALA A 60 4.31 7.51 -3.03
CA ALA A 60 5.47 8.19 -3.58
C ALA A 60 5.09 9.03 -4.81
N ALA A 61 5.67 10.22 -4.87
CA ALA A 61 5.62 11.12 -6.00
C ALA A 61 6.89 10.91 -6.83
N VAL A 62 6.81 10.15 -7.91
CA VAL A 62 7.93 10.04 -8.86
C VAL A 62 8.04 11.36 -9.62
N SER A 63 9.21 11.98 -9.53
CA SER A 63 9.42 13.35 -9.96
C SER A 63 10.59 13.56 -10.92
N SER A 64 11.44 12.53 -11.12
CA SER A 64 12.44 12.53 -12.19
C SER A 64 12.76 11.11 -12.62
N PHE A 65 13.01 10.95 -13.91
CA PHE A 65 13.53 9.74 -14.51
C PHE A 65 14.64 10.09 -15.50
N ALA A 66 15.79 9.43 -15.40
CA ALA A 66 16.86 9.58 -16.37
C ALA A 66 17.54 8.25 -16.67
N MET A 67 17.96 8.11 -17.92
CA MET A 67 18.79 7.02 -18.38
C MET A 67 20.19 7.58 -18.68
N ILE A 68 21.22 6.98 -18.09
CA ILE A 68 22.60 7.36 -18.32
C ILE A 68 23.28 6.24 -19.10
N LYS A 69 23.79 6.59 -20.28
CA LYS A 69 24.52 5.66 -21.15
C LYS A 69 25.95 5.44 -20.65
N GLN A 70 26.59 4.41 -21.17
CA GLN A 70 27.99 4.10 -20.85
C GLN A 70 28.98 5.23 -21.19
N ASP A 71 28.66 6.07 -22.18
CA ASP A 71 29.47 7.25 -22.56
C ASP A 71 29.23 8.47 -21.65
N GLY A 72 28.35 8.35 -20.65
CA GLY A 72 27.97 9.41 -19.72
C GLY A 72 26.82 10.29 -20.21
N THR A 73 26.28 10.06 -21.41
CA THR A 73 25.13 10.82 -21.92
C THR A 73 23.92 10.57 -21.04
N ARG A 74 23.39 11.63 -20.43
CA ARG A 74 22.21 11.60 -19.55
C ARG A 74 20.98 12.03 -20.33
N VAL A 75 20.08 11.09 -20.60
CA VAL A 75 18.80 11.29 -21.28
C VAL A 75 17.72 11.42 -20.21
N VAL A 76 17.22 12.64 -20.01
CA VAL A 76 16.27 12.98 -18.94
C VAL A 76 14.86 12.98 -19.50
N GLY A 77 13.94 12.30 -18.81
CA GLY A 77 12.53 12.33 -19.16
C GLY A 77 11.87 13.63 -18.73
N SER A 78 10.95 14.12 -19.56
CA SER A 78 10.01 15.17 -19.18
C SER A 78 8.61 14.57 -19.05
N VAL A 79 7.85 15.06 -18.07
CA VAL A 79 6.45 14.67 -17.93
C VAL A 79 5.61 15.44 -18.93
N VAL A 80 4.86 14.69 -19.74
CA VAL A 80 3.84 15.22 -20.65
C VAL A 80 2.54 14.43 -20.46
N GLU A 81 1.49 14.81 -21.19
CA GLU A 81 0.24 14.06 -21.21
C GLU A 81 0.48 12.64 -21.73
N LYS A 82 -0.19 11.64 -21.16
CA LYS A 82 0.12 10.22 -21.39
C LYS A 82 0.04 9.77 -22.85
N PHE A 83 -0.96 10.22 -23.59
CA PHE A 83 -1.10 9.91 -25.03
C PHE A 83 0.00 10.60 -25.85
N GLU A 84 0.32 11.86 -25.54
CA GLU A 84 1.44 12.58 -26.17
C GLU A 84 2.80 11.91 -25.89
N ALA A 85 3.02 11.42 -24.67
CA ALA A 85 4.23 10.70 -24.27
C ALA A 85 4.42 9.44 -25.12
N ARG A 86 3.37 8.62 -25.25
CA ARG A 86 3.38 7.40 -26.07
C ARG A 86 3.67 7.72 -27.53
N LYS A 87 2.96 8.69 -28.11
CA LYS A 87 3.16 9.10 -29.50
C LYS A 87 4.61 9.54 -29.77
N THR A 88 5.18 10.32 -28.85
CA THR A 88 6.56 10.80 -28.94
C THR A 88 7.56 9.64 -28.86
N TYR A 89 7.34 8.70 -27.94
CA TYR A 89 8.17 7.50 -27.79
C TYR A 89 8.12 6.61 -29.05
N ASP A 90 6.92 6.28 -29.54
CA ASP A 90 6.75 5.40 -30.70
C ASP A 90 7.41 5.99 -31.95
N ALA A 91 7.29 7.31 -32.14
CA ALA A 91 7.95 8.02 -33.22
C ALA A 91 9.48 7.93 -33.11
N ALA A 92 10.06 8.15 -31.92
CA ALA A 92 11.50 8.08 -31.70
C ALA A 92 12.06 6.66 -31.92
N VAL A 93 11.39 5.64 -31.39
CA VAL A 93 11.77 4.23 -31.58
C VAL A 93 11.74 3.85 -33.07
N SER A 94 10.71 4.28 -33.81
CA SER A 94 10.60 4.02 -35.25
C SER A 94 11.74 4.63 -36.07
N GLN A 95 12.36 5.70 -35.56
CA GLN A 95 13.49 6.38 -36.18
C GLN A 95 14.85 5.82 -35.74
N GLY A 96 14.87 4.75 -34.93
CA GLY A 96 16.08 4.15 -34.38
C GLY A 96 16.77 5.02 -33.33
N GLN A 97 16.06 5.99 -32.74
CA GLN A 97 16.56 6.78 -31.62
C GLN A 97 16.41 5.98 -30.33
N GLN A 98 17.31 6.24 -29.37
CA GLN A 98 17.16 5.70 -28.03
C GLN A 98 16.12 6.53 -27.29
N ALA A 99 15.02 5.91 -26.89
CA ALA A 99 13.94 6.58 -26.17
C ALA A 99 13.51 5.76 -24.96
N SER A 100 12.95 6.45 -23.97
CA SER A 100 12.34 5.84 -22.80
C SER A 100 10.94 6.40 -22.57
N LEU A 101 10.00 5.52 -22.26
CA LEU A 101 8.65 5.88 -21.84
C LEU A 101 8.37 5.24 -20.50
N MET A 102 8.07 6.07 -19.50
CA MET A 102 7.77 5.63 -18.15
C MET A 102 6.30 5.90 -17.83
N GLU A 103 5.60 4.82 -17.48
CA GLU A 103 4.17 4.80 -17.17
C GLU A 103 3.93 4.16 -15.80
N GLN A 104 2.96 4.69 -15.07
CA GLN A 104 2.44 4.07 -13.86
C GLN A 104 1.52 2.91 -14.24
N GLN A 105 1.80 1.70 -13.74
CA GLN A 105 0.93 0.53 -13.92
C GLN A 105 -0.03 0.41 -12.74
N THR A 106 0.52 0.39 -11.52
CA THR A 106 -0.24 0.55 -10.26
C THR A 106 0.45 1.62 -9.42
N PRO A 107 -0.21 2.21 -8.39
CA PRO A 107 0.41 3.26 -7.56
C PRO A 107 1.74 2.87 -6.91
N ASP A 108 2.00 1.59 -6.73
CA ASP A 108 3.22 1.01 -6.13
C ASP A 108 4.12 0.26 -7.14
N VAL A 109 3.79 0.24 -8.44
CA VAL A 109 4.59 -0.42 -9.49
C VAL A 109 4.73 0.46 -10.72
N PHE A 110 5.98 0.79 -11.02
CA PHE A 110 6.34 1.62 -12.17
C PHE A 110 6.96 0.78 -13.27
N ARG A 111 6.60 1.09 -14.51
CA ARG A 111 7.12 0.43 -15.69
C ARG A 111 7.77 1.43 -16.62
N VAL A 112 8.96 1.10 -17.10
CA VAL A 112 9.65 1.92 -18.11
C VAL A 112 9.99 1.05 -19.32
N ALA A 113 9.55 1.44 -20.50
CA ALA A 113 10.06 0.87 -21.74
C ALA A 113 11.34 1.60 -22.12
N LEU A 114 12.43 0.85 -22.29
CA LEU A 114 13.74 1.33 -22.73
C LEU A 114 14.05 0.73 -24.10
N GLY A 115 14.06 1.56 -25.13
CA GLY A 115 14.43 1.14 -26.48
C GLY A 115 15.93 1.08 -26.68
N ASN A 116 16.38 0.15 -27.53
CA ASN A 116 17.68 0.19 -28.22
C ASN A 116 18.94 0.26 -27.31
N ILE A 117 19.02 -0.56 -26.26
CA ILE A 117 20.21 -0.70 -25.40
C ILE A 117 21.31 -1.46 -26.18
N PRO A 118 22.49 -0.88 -26.46
CA PRO A 118 23.48 -1.51 -27.31
C PRO A 118 24.09 -2.81 -26.76
N PRO A 119 24.62 -3.70 -27.63
CA PRO A 119 25.30 -4.94 -27.22
C PRO A 119 26.48 -4.66 -26.29
N HIS A 120 26.63 -5.45 -25.21
CA HIS A 120 27.76 -5.39 -24.28
C HIS A 120 27.95 -4.06 -23.53
N GLU A 121 26.96 -3.16 -23.61
CA GLU A 121 27.01 -1.88 -22.93
C GLU A 121 26.28 -1.88 -21.59
N GLN A 122 26.71 -0.98 -20.71
CA GLN A 122 26.03 -0.68 -19.44
C GLN A 122 25.07 0.50 -19.60
N VAL A 123 23.97 0.44 -18.85
CA VAL A 123 23.02 1.54 -18.71
C VAL A 123 22.71 1.76 -17.24
N GLN A 124 22.67 3.01 -16.80
CA GLN A 124 22.20 3.36 -15.47
C GLN A 124 20.80 3.96 -15.56
N ILE A 125 19.93 3.52 -14.66
CA ILE A 125 18.58 4.03 -14.49
C ILE A 125 18.55 4.85 -13.22
N GLU A 126 18.31 6.15 -13.35
CA GLU A 126 18.16 7.09 -12.24
C GLU A 126 16.68 7.45 -12.06
N LEU A 127 16.18 7.27 -10.84
CA LEU A 127 14.81 7.54 -10.44
C LEU A 127 14.83 8.44 -9.20
N ILE A 128 14.17 9.60 -9.28
CA ILE A 128 13.95 10.47 -8.12
C ILE A 128 12.47 10.41 -7.75
N TYR A 129 12.19 10.08 -6.49
CA TYR A 129 10.84 10.11 -5.96
C TYR A 129 10.81 10.68 -4.54
N SER A 130 9.67 11.22 -4.14
CA SER A 130 9.43 11.72 -2.78
C SER A 130 8.36 10.89 -2.09
N THR A 131 8.53 10.55 -0.82
CA THR A 131 7.60 9.73 -0.04
C THR A 131 7.41 10.29 1.36
N GLU A 132 6.25 10.02 1.96
CA GLU A 132 6.02 10.20 3.40
C GLU A 132 6.74 9.09 4.19
N LEU A 133 7.15 9.40 5.41
CA LEU A 133 7.59 8.40 6.37
C LEU A 133 6.37 7.78 7.07
N ALA A 134 6.43 6.47 7.29
CA ALA A 134 5.37 5.75 8.00
C ALA A 134 5.50 5.95 9.51
N GLU A 135 4.37 5.90 10.21
CA GLU A 135 4.39 5.81 11.67
C GLU A 135 5.09 4.53 12.11
N ASP A 136 5.85 4.60 13.19
CA ASP A 136 6.41 3.44 13.85
C ASP A 136 5.61 3.08 15.11
N GLU A 137 6.07 2.12 15.91
CA GLU A 137 5.35 1.69 17.12
C GLU A 137 5.12 2.87 18.09
N GLU A 138 6.12 3.74 18.28
CA GLU A 138 6.02 4.94 19.12
C GLU A 138 5.60 6.17 18.33
N ASN A 139 4.76 7.03 18.90
CA ASN A 139 4.28 8.25 18.24
C ASN A 139 5.45 9.19 17.85
N ASP A 140 6.50 9.20 18.68
CA ASP A 140 7.76 9.94 18.47
C ASP A 140 8.81 9.13 17.68
N SER A 141 8.40 8.07 16.98
CA SER A 141 9.25 7.25 16.10
C SER A 141 8.62 7.16 14.72
N VAL A 142 9.46 7.25 13.68
CA VAL A 142 9.03 7.14 12.28
C VAL A 142 9.96 6.26 11.48
N ARG A 143 9.40 5.71 10.40
CA ARG A 143 10.05 4.69 9.58
C ARG A 143 10.18 5.16 8.13
N PHE A 144 11.41 5.20 7.64
CA PHE A 144 11.71 5.25 6.22
C PHE A 144 11.87 3.83 5.68
N HIS A 145 11.15 3.52 4.60
CA HIS A 145 11.16 2.21 3.94
C HIS A 145 11.56 2.39 2.47
N LEU A 146 12.59 1.67 2.07
CA LEU A 146 13.01 1.50 0.69
C LEU A 146 12.68 0.07 0.27
N PRO A 147 11.59 -0.15 -0.49
CA PRO A 147 11.22 -1.47 -0.95
C PRO A 147 12.23 -1.95 -2.00
N VAL A 148 12.60 -3.23 -1.93
CA VAL A 148 13.47 -3.87 -2.93
C VAL A 148 12.80 -5.08 -3.58
N HIS A 149 11.60 -5.45 -3.12
CA HIS A 149 10.73 -6.46 -3.70
C HIS A 149 9.29 -5.93 -3.86
N ILE A 150 8.56 -6.41 -4.88
CA ILE A 150 7.08 -6.29 -4.95
C ILE A 150 6.52 -7.66 -4.55
N GLY A 151 5.52 -7.76 -3.66
CA GLY A 151 4.88 -9.04 -3.32
C GLY A 151 4.29 -9.77 -4.53
N ALA A 152 4.00 -11.07 -4.40
CA ALA A 152 3.19 -11.76 -5.41
C ALA A 152 1.77 -11.16 -5.40
N ARG A 153 1.01 -11.25 -6.51
CA ARG A 153 -0.37 -10.75 -6.57
C ARG A 153 -1.26 -11.76 -7.29
N TYR A 154 -2.42 -12.02 -6.71
CA TYR A 154 -3.47 -12.91 -7.18
C TYR A 154 -4.41 -12.22 -8.18
N GLY A 155 -4.89 -12.96 -9.19
CA GLY A 155 -5.81 -12.49 -10.25
C GLY A 155 -5.26 -12.64 -11.67
N GLN A 156 -5.98 -12.10 -12.67
CA GLN A 156 -5.47 -12.02 -14.05
C GLN A 156 -4.22 -11.14 -14.08
N THR A 157 -3.08 -11.80 -14.29
CA THR A 157 -1.80 -11.14 -14.53
C THR A 157 -1.84 -10.52 -15.92
N PRO A 158 -1.53 -9.23 -16.11
CA PRO A 158 -1.28 -8.71 -17.47
C PRO A 158 -0.22 -9.57 -18.20
N ASP A 159 -0.29 -9.71 -19.53
CA ASP A 159 0.28 -10.88 -20.25
C ASP A 159 1.81 -11.17 -20.15
N ASP A 160 2.59 -10.35 -19.43
CA ASP A 160 4.06 -10.38 -19.39
C ASP A 160 4.71 -10.89 -18.07
N PHE A 161 3.96 -11.49 -17.13
CA PHE A 161 4.49 -11.78 -15.77
C PHE A 161 5.06 -13.20 -15.56
N LYS A 162 6.40 -13.33 -15.38
CA LYS A 162 7.09 -14.52 -14.79
C LYS A 162 8.27 -14.09 -13.90
N PRO A 163 8.65 -14.85 -12.85
CA PRO A 163 9.81 -14.51 -12.01
C PRO A 163 11.15 -14.75 -12.70
N ALA A 164 12.13 -13.85 -12.50
CA ALA A 164 13.53 -14.07 -12.87
C ALA A 164 14.35 -14.36 -11.62
N THR A 165 15.27 -15.30 -11.78
CA THR A 165 16.41 -15.55 -10.90
C THR A 165 17.54 -14.61 -11.28
N SER A 166 17.91 -13.68 -10.41
CA SER A 166 19.11 -12.84 -10.53
C SER A 166 19.90 -12.92 -9.23
N SER A 167 21.24 -12.95 -9.34
CA SER A 167 22.17 -12.83 -8.23
C SER A 167 21.91 -11.56 -7.42
N SER A 168 22.04 -11.62 -6.08
CA SER A 168 21.85 -10.45 -5.21
C SER A 168 22.93 -9.39 -5.50
N PRO A 169 22.58 -8.24 -6.11
CA PRO A 169 23.54 -7.17 -6.37
C PRO A 169 24.00 -6.51 -5.07
N PHE A 170 25.07 -5.73 -5.16
CA PHE A 170 25.53 -4.89 -4.06
C PHE A 170 24.63 -3.66 -3.93
N LEU A 171 24.12 -3.44 -2.71
CA LEU A 171 23.39 -2.24 -2.30
C LEU A 171 24.33 -1.31 -1.53
N THR A 172 24.34 -0.05 -1.90
CA THR A 172 24.85 1.04 -1.06
C THR A 172 23.71 2.00 -0.73
N ILE A 173 23.57 2.40 0.53
CA ILE A 173 22.66 3.47 0.92
C ILE A 173 23.39 4.56 1.69
N SER A 174 23.02 5.81 1.38
CA SER A 174 23.33 6.99 2.19
C SER A 174 22.05 7.74 2.50
N THR A 175 21.93 8.22 3.73
CA THR A 175 20.74 8.96 4.18
C THR A 175 21.16 10.16 5.02
N THR A 176 20.63 11.33 4.70
CA THR A 176 20.79 12.54 5.50
C THR A 176 19.42 12.90 6.09
N VAL A 177 19.39 13.19 7.38
CA VAL A 177 18.17 13.50 8.13
C VAL A 177 18.25 14.91 8.68
N GLU A 178 17.18 15.67 8.52
CA GLU A 178 16.88 16.93 9.21
C GLU A 178 15.60 16.74 10.02
N ALA A 179 15.67 17.01 11.32
CA ALA A 179 14.54 17.04 12.22
C ALA A 179 14.39 18.43 12.86
N LEU A 180 13.15 18.85 13.06
CA LEU A 180 12.79 20.11 13.71
C LEU A 180 13.10 20.09 15.22
N ALA A 181 13.30 18.91 15.81
CA ALA A 181 13.70 18.72 17.20
C ALA A 181 14.94 17.78 17.29
N PRO A 182 15.60 17.70 18.45
CA PRO A 182 16.75 16.80 18.62
C PRO A 182 16.40 15.34 18.34
N ILE A 183 17.22 14.69 17.51
CA ILE A 183 17.19 13.25 17.24
C ILE A 183 17.70 12.53 18.49
N SER A 184 16.84 11.69 19.06
CA SER A 184 17.12 10.94 20.30
C SER A 184 17.63 9.53 20.02
N ASP A 185 17.19 8.91 18.92
CA ASP A 185 17.61 7.58 18.50
C ASP A 185 17.49 7.44 16.98
N ILE A 186 18.37 6.66 16.36
CA ILE A 186 18.34 6.41 14.91
C ILE A 186 19.12 5.13 14.59
N GLY A 187 18.49 4.23 13.84
CA GLY A 187 19.05 2.94 13.50
C GLY A 187 18.26 2.21 12.43
N SER A 188 18.69 1.00 12.10
CA SER A 188 18.02 0.17 11.10
C SER A 188 17.72 -1.21 11.68
N PRO A 189 16.45 -1.64 11.74
CA PRO A 189 16.10 -3.00 12.14
C PRO A 189 16.41 -4.03 11.03
N SER A 190 16.63 -3.56 9.80
CA SER A 190 16.84 -4.42 8.63
C SER A 190 18.32 -4.66 8.31
N HIS A 191 19.18 -3.63 8.46
CA HIS A 191 20.57 -3.64 8.01
C HIS A 191 21.50 -3.06 9.08
N LYS A 192 22.78 -3.44 9.06
CA LYS A 192 23.78 -2.83 9.95
C LYS A 192 24.24 -1.49 9.37
N VAL A 193 23.97 -0.41 10.09
CA VAL A 193 24.27 0.95 9.67
C VAL A 193 25.33 1.62 10.57
N ILE A 194 26.04 2.59 10.00
CA ILE A 194 26.84 3.57 10.73
C ILE A 194 26.01 4.85 10.78
N THR A 195 25.88 5.42 11.98
CA THR A 195 25.16 6.68 12.19
C THR A 195 26.14 7.73 12.73
N GLU A 196 26.17 8.89 12.10
CA GLU A 196 26.90 10.07 12.54
C GLU A 196 25.91 11.20 12.83
N LEU A 197 25.88 11.70 14.07
CA LEU A 197 25.09 12.89 14.42
C LEU A 197 25.80 14.15 13.94
N GLY A 198 25.03 15.08 13.40
CA GLY A 198 25.49 16.36 12.87
C GLY A 198 25.13 16.58 11.40
N PRO A 199 25.10 17.86 10.97
CA PRO A 199 24.82 18.22 9.60
C PRO A 199 25.91 17.70 8.67
N ASP A 200 25.56 17.50 7.40
CA ASP A 200 26.55 17.24 6.37
C ASP A 200 27.49 18.45 6.24
N PRO A 201 28.82 18.28 6.35
CA PRO A 201 29.80 19.34 6.14
C PRO A 201 29.72 20.03 4.77
N ALA A 202 29.07 19.39 3.78
CA ALA A 202 28.81 19.97 2.47
C ALA A 202 27.67 21.01 2.47
N LEU A 203 26.87 21.11 3.53
CA LEU A 203 25.76 22.06 3.61
C LEU A 203 26.25 23.51 3.75
N PRO A 204 25.55 24.47 3.12
CA PRO A 204 25.76 25.89 3.40
C PRO A 204 25.56 26.17 4.89
N ASN A 205 26.48 26.93 5.49
CA ASN A 205 26.42 27.33 6.91
C ASN A 205 26.27 26.16 7.90
N PHE A 206 26.79 24.97 7.57
CA PHE A 206 26.63 23.77 8.42
C PHE A 206 27.07 23.98 9.89
N LYS A 207 28.03 24.88 10.14
CA LYS A 207 28.52 25.19 11.49
C LYS A 207 27.49 25.91 12.37
N ASP A 208 26.52 26.59 11.75
CA ASP A 208 25.45 27.31 12.45
C ASP A 208 24.22 26.40 12.67
N LEU A 209 24.23 25.19 12.11
CA LEU A 209 23.16 24.22 12.26
C LEU A 209 23.35 23.41 13.56
N PRO A 210 22.28 23.20 14.34
CA PRO A 210 22.37 22.46 15.60
C PRO A 210 22.63 20.98 15.33
N SER A 211 23.79 20.44 15.75
CA SER A 211 24.19 19.07 15.42
C SER A 211 23.20 17.99 15.85
N SER A 212 22.45 18.20 16.93
CA SER A 212 21.45 17.25 17.43
C SER A 212 20.21 17.13 16.53
N HIS A 213 19.99 18.04 15.59
CA HIS A 213 18.84 18.03 14.66
C HIS A 213 19.14 17.34 13.34
N TYR A 214 20.39 16.91 13.13
CA TYR A 214 20.83 16.32 11.88
C TYR A 214 21.52 14.99 12.12
N ALA A 215 21.36 14.06 11.20
CA ALA A 215 22.07 12.80 11.22
C ALA A 215 22.44 12.37 9.79
N ARG A 216 23.53 11.61 9.68
CA ARG A 216 23.95 10.92 8.46
C ARG A 216 24.03 9.44 8.75
N VAL A 217 23.43 8.64 7.87
CA VAL A 217 23.38 7.18 7.98
C VAL A 217 23.92 6.56 6.70
N SER A 218 24.77 5.56 6.85
CA SER A 218 25.27 4.76 5.74
C SER A 218 25.33 3.28 6.14
N LEU A 219 25.42 2.38 5.16
CA LEU A 219 25.69 0.99 5.49
C LEU A 219 27.09 0.83 6.09
N SER A 220 27.19 -0.06 7.08
CA SER A 220 28.49 -0.40 7.68
C SER A 220 29.42 -1.19 6.74
N SER A 221 28.84 -1.88 5.77
CA SER A 221 29.52 -2.54 4.65
C SER A 221 28.54 -2.70 3.50
N ASP A 222 29.04 -2.98 2.30
CA ASP A 222 28.18 -3.38 1.18
C ASP A 222 27.28 -4.54 1.62
N ALA A 223 25.99 -4.42 1.33
CA ALA A 223 24.98 -5.42 1.66
C ALA A 223 24.43 -6.03 0.37
N ALA A 224 24.03 -7.30 0.43
CA ALA A 224 23.24 -7.89 -0.63
C ALA A 224 21.84 -7.24 -0.65
N LEU A 225 21.28 -7.00 -1.83
CA LEU A 225 19.89 -6.59 -2.00
C LEU A 225 18.93 -7.77 -1.81
N ASP A 226 18.89 -8.35 -0.61
CA ASP A 226 18.12 -9.57 -0.30
C ASP A 226 16.82 -9.29 0.50
N LYS A 227 16.68 -8.09 1.05
CA LYS A 227 15.51 -7.63 1.82
C LYS A 227 15.41 -6.11 1.80
N ASP A 228 14.22 -5.61 2.10
CA ASP A 228 13.96 -4.16 2.14
C ASP A 228 14.86 -3.44 3.15
N PHE A 229 15.24 -2.20 2.83
CA PHE A 229 15.93 -1.33 3.77
C PHE A 229 14.92 -0.51 4.58
N VAL A 230 15.04 -0.61 5.90
CA VAL A 230 14.22 0.09 6.89
C VAL A 230 15.14 0.94 7.76
N LEU A 231 14.88 2.23 7.85
CA LEU A 231 15.52 3.14 8.81
C LEU A 231 14.44 3.66 9.77
N THR A 232 14.70 3.57 11.06
CA THR A 232 13.86 4.13 12.12
C THR A 232 14.60 5.25 12.80
N PHE A 233 13.96 6.39 13.02
CA PHE A 233 14.52 7.44 13.88
C PHE A 233 13.45 8.06 14.77
N LYS A 234 13.92 8.51 15.93
CA LYS A 234 13.13 9.15 16.97
C LYS A 234 13.58 10.58 17.17
N SER A 235 12.62 11.47 17.33
CA SER A 235 12.84 12.87 17.64
C SER A 235 11.69 13.35 18.51
N THR A 236 11.98 14.24 19.46
CA THR A 236 10.96 14.73 20.40
C THR A 236 9.86 15.50 19.67
N GLY A 237 8.60 15.17 19.95
CA GLY A 237 7.43 15.88 19.43
C GLY A 237 7.22 15.70 17.93
N LEU A 238 7.50 14.51 17.38
CA LEU A 238 7.09 14.13 16.02
C LEU A 238 5.58 13.90 15.90
N ASP A 239 4.88 13.87 17.03
CA ASP A 239 3.43 13.74 17.10
C ASP A 239 2.72 15.06 17.47
N ALA A 240 3.48 16.08 17.87
CA ALA A 240 2.98 17.43 18.09
C ALA A 240 2.59 18.10 16.74
N PRO A 241 1.75 19.16 16.77
CA PRO A 241 1.45 19.96 15.60
C PRO A 241 2.67 20.70 15.05
N ARG A 242 2.98 20.49 13.77
CA ARG A 242 4.16 21.04 13.09
C ARG A 242 3.86 21.37 11.64
N CYS A 243 4.51 22.40 11.12
CA CYS A 243 4.39 22.76 9.71
C CYS A 243 5.78 23.02 9.12
N VAL A 244 6.14 22.29 8.07
CA VAL A 244 7.38 22.49 7.31
C VAL A 244 7.07 23.10 5.96
N ALA A 245 7.89 24.03 5.50
CA ALA A 245 7.76 24.67 4.20
C ALA A 245 9.02 24.50 3.33
N GLU A 246 8.80 24.45 2.02
CA GLU A 246 9.82 24.55 0.98
C GLU A 246 9.43 25.58 -0.08
N LEU A 247 10.45 26.23 -0.65
CA LEU A 247 10.29 27.14 -1.78
C LEU A 247 10.66 26.42 -3.07
N HIS A 248 9.88 26.63 -4.13
CA HIS A 248 10.26 26.13 -5.45
C HIS A 248 11.28 27.08 -6.07
N PRO A 249 12.41 26.58 -6.62
CA PRO A 249 13.49 27.43 -7.13
C PRO A 249 13.10 28.26 -8.36
N THR A 250 12.22 27.73 -9.20
CA THR A 250 11.82 28.35 -10.48
C THR A 250 10.34 28.70 -10.58
N ASN A 251 9.49 28.06 -9.77
CA ASN A 251 8.05 28.28 -9.81
C ASN A 251 7.79 29.22 -8.66
N ASP A 252 7.08 30.32 -8.87
CA ASP A 252 6.77 31.28 -7.81
C ASP A 252 5.75 30.67 -6.84
N THR A 253 6.15 29.68 -6.04
CA THR A 253 5.28 28.89 -5.16
C THR A 253 6.03 28.36 -3.93
N ALA A 254 5.32 28.22 -2.82
CA ALA A 254 5.77 27.55 -1.61
C ALA A 254 4.90 26.31 -1.33
N ALA A 255 5.51 25.20 -0.95
CA ALA A 255 4.80 24.00 -0.50
C ALA A 255 4.91 23.89 1.01
N LEU A 256 3.82 23.52 1.68
CA LEU A 256 3.76 23.31 3.12
C LEU A 256 3.23 21.92 3.43
N ALA A 257 3.76 21.31 4.47
CA ALA A 257 3.31 20.06 5.05
C ALA A 257 2.98 20.29 6.53
N LEU A 258 1.69 20.34 6.84
CA LEU A 258 1.16 20.38 8.19
C LEU A 258 0.95 18.95 8.68
N THR A 259 1.59 18.59 9.78
CA THR A 259 1.49 17.25 10.39
C THR A 259 1.19 17.34 11.88
N PHE A 260 0.30 16.47 12.37
CA PHE A 260 -0.02 16.36 13.79
C PHE A 260 -0.65 15.00 14.11
N VAL A 261 -0.57 14.57 15.37
CA VAL A 261 -1.34 13.42 15.89
C VAL A 261 -2.42 13.96 16.84
N PRO A 262 -3.72 13.79 16.54
CA PRO A 262 -4.79 14.23 17.41
C PRO A 262 -4.77 13.47 18.75
N ARG A 263 -4.91 14.18 19.87
CA ARG A 263 -4.89 13.60 21.24
C ARG A 263 -6.16 13.91 22.04
N PHE A 264 -7.31 14.01 21.38
CA PHE A 264 -8.58 14.24 22.07
C PHE A 264 -9.23 12.92 22.49
N THR A 265 -10.04 12.97 23.56
CA THR A 265 -10.92 11.88 23.97
C THR A 265 -12.35 12.25 23.59
N LEU A 266 -12.95 11.50 22.67
CA LEU A 266 -14.38 11.57 22.39
C LEU A 266 -15.10 10.43 23.12
N PRO A 267 -16.36 10.62 23.54
CA PRO A 267 -17.16 9.52 24.05
C PRO A 267 -17.34 8.45 22.96
N ASP A 268 -17.37 7.19 23.37
CA ASP A 268 -17.69 6.08 22.48
C ASP A 268 -19.08 6.26 21.84
N LEU A 269 -19.23 5.71 20.64
CA LEU A 269 -20.53 5.59 19.98
C LEU A 269 -21.49 4.75 20.85
N GLU A 270 -22.73 5.22 21.00
CA GLU A 270 -23.72 4.56 21.85
C GLU A 270 -24.10 3.15 21.37
N ARG A 271 -24.00 2.93 20.06
CA ARG A 271 -24.25 1.67 19.36
C ARG A 271 -23.37 1.59 18.12
N GLN A 272 -22.82 0.41 17.84
CA GLN A 272 -21.90 0.22 16.71
C GLN A 272 -21.90 -1.23 16.21
N GLU A 273 -21.60 -1.42 14.93
CA GLU A 273 -21.30 -2.72 14.35
C GLU A 273 -19.81 -2.83 13.97
N PHE A 274 -19.19 -3.98 14.25
CA PHE A 274 -17.84 -4.32 13.82
C PHE A 274 -17.83 -5.55 12.90
N ILE A 275 -17.31 -5.43 11.68
CA ILE A 275 -17.15 -6.55 10.76
C ILE A 275 -15.66 -6.80 10.52
N LEU A 276 -15.16 -7.94 11.00
CA LEU A 276 -13.76 -8.35 10.83
C LEU A 276 -13.64 -9.20 9.56
N VAL A 277 -13.05 -8.66 8.51
CA VAL A 277 -12.84 -9.34 7.21
C VAL A 277 -11.42 -9.90 7.19
N VAL A 278 -11.28 -11.22 7.14
CA VAL A 278 -10.01 -11.93 7.40
C VAL A 278 -9.59 -12.73 6.19
N ASP A 279 -8.40 -12.41 5.68
CA ASP A 279 -7.76 -13.14 4.59
C ASP A 279 -7.22 -14.49 5.07
N ARG A 280 -7.62 -15.54 4.35
CA ARG A 280 -7.20 -16.93 4.54
C ARG A 280 -6.70 -17.54 3.23
N SER A 281 -6.29 -16.71 2.28
CA SER A 281 -5.66 -17.11 1.04
C SER A 281 -4.34 -17.86 1.29
N GLY A 282 -3.83 -18.53 0.26
CA GLY A 282 -2.58 -19.30 0.36
C GLY A 282 -1.35 -18.44 0.71
N SER A 283 -1.33 -17.15 0.35
CA SER A 283 -0.23 -16.23 0.67
C SER A 283 -0.11 -15.93 2.17
N MET A 284 -1.19 -16.13 2.92
CA MET A 284 -1.23 -15.98 4.38
C MET A 284 -0.61 -17.16 5.14
N GLU A 285 -0.08 -18.19 4.46
CA GLU A 285 0.50 -19.37 5.13
C GLU A 285 1.64 -19.01 6.12
N GLY A 286 1.81 -19.85 7.15
CA GLY A 286 2.91 -19.73 8.10
C GLY A 286 2.76 -18.55 9.09
N PRO A 287 3.78 -17.68 9.25
CA PRO A 287 3.74 -16.60 10.23
C PRO A 287 2.60 -15.58 10.04
N ARG A 288 2.13 -15.35 8.81
CA ARG A 288 1.12 -14.32 8.51
C ARG A 288 -0.25 -14.66 9.09
N ILE A 289 -0.78 -15.87 8.84
CA ILE A 289 -2.05 -16.32 9.44
C ILE A 289 -1.92 -16.44 10.96
N ALA A 290 -0.72 -16.77 11.48
CA ALA A 290 -0.48 -16.75 12.92
C ALA A 290 -0.63 -15.32 13.47
N ALA A 291 -0.01 -14.32 12.85
CA ALA A 291 -0.16 -12.91 13.22
C ALA A 291 -1.63 -12.46 13.13
N ALA A 292 -2.35 -12.83 12.06
CA ALA A 292 -3.77 -12.53 11.90
C ALA A 292 -4.62 -13.08 13.06
N ARG A 293 -4.43 -14.35 13.44
CA ARG A 293 -5.13 -14.94 14.60
C ARG A 293 -4.87 -14.17 15.88
N LYS A 294 -3.61 -13.82 16.15
CA LYS A 294 -3.27 -13.08 17.37
C LYS A 294 -3.91 -11.69 17.39
N ALA A 295 -3.86 -10.96 16.27
CA ALA A 295 -4.51 -9.66 16.13
C ALA A 295 -6.02 -9.75 16.36
N LEU A 296 -6.68 -10.76 15.80
CA LEU A 296 -8.12 -11.01 15.97
C LEU A 296 -8.49 -11.27 17.43
N VAL A 297 -7.68 -12.02 18.17
CA VAL A 297 -7.94 -12.27 19.60
C VAL A 297 -7.92 -10.95 20.38
N VAL A 298 -6.94 -10.09 20.14
CA VAL A 298 -6.85 -8.78 20.80
C VAL A 298 -8.04 -7.90 20.39
N LEU A 299 -8.36 -7.82 19.10
CA LEU A 299 -9.51 -7.06 18.59
C LEU A 299 -10.83 -7.48 19.24
N LEU A 300 -11.12 -8.78 19.23
CA LEU A 300 -12.35 -9.33 19.81
C LEU A 300 -12.46 -9.02 21.29
N ARG A 301 -11.35 -9.07 22.03
CA ARG A 301 -11.32 -8.76 23.47
C ARG A 301 -11.41 -7.28 23.76
N ALA A 302 -11.06 -6.42 22.81
CA ALA A 302 -11.11 -4.98 23.00
C ALA A 302 -12.41 -4.31 22.50
N LEU A 303 -13.30 -5.03 21.80
CA LEU A 303 -14.59 -4.49 21.32
C LEU A 303 -15.46 -3.89 22.44
N PRO A 304 -16.15 -2.76 22.25
CA PRO A 304 -17.04 -2.19 23.28
C PRO A 304 -18.13 -3.16 23.74
N HIS A 305 -18.53 -3.09 25.03
CA HIS A 305 -19.56 -3.99 25.58
C HIS A 305 -21.00 -3.52 25.34
N LYS A 306 -21.20 -2.22 25.15
CA LYS A 306 -22.53 -1.61 25.07
C LYS A 306 -23.03 -1.61 23.63
N ASP A 307 -24.23 -2.15 23.41
CA ASP A 307 -24.98 -2.19 22.14
C ASP A 307 -24.11 -2.39 20.88
N THR A 308 -23.19 -3.36 20.99
CA THR A 308 -22.24 -3.70 19.94
C THR A 308 -22.71 -4.94 19.19
N LEU A 309 -22.78 -4.85 17.87
CA LEU A 309 -22.90 -6.01 16.98
C LEU A 309 -21.54 -6.34 16.39
N PHE A 310 -21.31 -7.62 16.10
CA PHE A 310 -20.10 -7.99 15.36
C PHE A 310 -20.29 -9.22 14.47
N GLN A 311 -19.41 -9.33 13.47
CA GLN A 311 -19.34 -10.42 12.51
C GLN A 311 -17.88 -10.72 12.13
N LEU A 312 -17.59 -11.98 11.83
CA LEU A 312 -16.34 -12.37 11.18
C LEU A 312 -16.65 -12.85 9.76
N VAL A 313 -15.91 -12.36 8.77
CA VAL A 313 -15.99 -12.80 7.38
C VAL A 313 -14.62 -13.35 6.98
N SER A 314 -14.53 -14.66 6.78
CA SER A 314 -13.33 -15.29 6.21
C SER A 314 -13.36 -15.18 4.69
N PHE A 315 -12.23 -14.85 4.06
CA PHE A 315 -12.16 -14.83 2.60
C PHE A 315 -10.89 -15.43 2.01
N GLY A 316 -11.01 -15.78 0.74
CA GLY A 316 -9.94 -16.17 -0.17
C GLY A 316 -10.55 -16.25 -1.56
N PHE A 317 -10.63 -17.43 -2.20
CA PHE A 317 -11.43 -17.61 -3.42
C PHE A 317 -12.94 -17.40 -3.21
N ARG A 318 -13.40 -17.60 -1.97
CA ARG A 318 -14.80 -17.40 -1.55
C ARG A 318 -14.83 -16.53 -0.29
N ALA A 319 -15.95 -15.87 -0.04
CA ALA A 319 -16.22 -15.18 1.22
C ALA A 319 -17.28 -15.94 2.03
N THR A 320 -17.06 -16.12 3.33
CA THR A 320 -18.00 -16.80 4.24
C THR A 320 -18.08 -16.10 5.58
N SER A 321 -19.30 -15.76 6.01
CA SER A 321 -19.56 -15.22 7.35
C SER A 321 -19.55 -16.32 8.40
N LEU A 322 -19.08 -16.02 9.61
CA LEU A 322 -19.18 -16.92 10.77
C LEU A 322 -20.63 -17.24 11.10
N TRP A 323 -21.50 -16.21 11.09
CA TRP A 323 -22.93 -16.38 11.26
C TRP A 323 -23.69 -16.04 9.98
N SER A 324 -24.46 -17.00 9.46
CA SER A 324 -25.29 -16.82 8.27
C SER A 324 -26.47 -15.86 8.47
N SER A 325 -26.86 -15.61 9.72
CA SER A 325 -27.95 -14.69 10.08
C SER A 325 -27.55 -13.21 10.07
N GLY A 326 -26.32 -12.88 9.66
CA GLY A 326 -25.74 -11.54 9.84
C GLY A 326 -25.10 -11.38 11.22
N SER A 327 -24.69 -10.14 11.52
CA SER A 327 -24.00 -9.78 12.76
C SER A 327 -24.80 -10.11 14.02
N ARG A 328 -24.11 -10.50 15.09
CA ARG A 328 -24.73 -10.87 16.37
C ARG A 328 -24.33 -9.91 17.49
N PRO A 329 -25.16 -9.76 18.54
CA PRO A 329 -24.80 -8.99 19.72
C PRO A 329 -23.53 -9.53 20.36
N TYR A 330 -22.63 -8.63 20.73
CA TYR A 330 -21.40 -8.95 21.43
C TYR A 330 -21.70 -9.37 22.87
N ASN A 331 -21.62 -10.67 23.14
CA ASN A 331 -21.80 -11.28 24.46
C ASN A 331 -20.81 -12.44 24.70
N ALA A 332 -20.82 -13.01 25.90
CA ALA A 332 -19.92 -14.10 26.28
C ALA A 332 -20.03 -15.34 25.38
N ALA A 333 -21.23 -15.74 24.96
CA ALA A 333 -21.45 -16.92 24.14
C ALA A 333 -20.91 -16.72 22.71
N THR A 334 -21.22 -15.57 22.10
CA THR A 334 -20.76 -15.22 20.75
C THR A 334 -19.26 -14.97 20.72
N LEU A 335 -18.67 -14.37 21.77
CA LEU A 335 -17.22 -14.20 21.90
C LEU A 335 -16.50 -15.54 21.99
N ALA A 336 -17.03 -16.49 22.77
CA ALA A 336 -16.47 -17.83 22.88
C ALA A 336 -16.56 -18.63 21.57
N GLU A 337 -17.64 -18.44 20.79
CA GLU A 337 -17.80 -19.00 19.46
C GLU A 337 -16.79 -18.41 18.47
N ALA A 338 -16.68 -17.08 18.41
CA ALA A 338 -15.72 -16.38 17.56
C ALA A 338 -14.26 -16.75 17.91
N THR A 339 -13.91 -16.81 19.20
CA THR A 339 -12.56 -17.20 19.64
C THR A 339 -12.19 -18.61 19.15
N ARG A 340 -13.11 -19.58 19.30
CA ARG A 340 -12.90 -20.95 18.78
C ARG A 340 -12.76 -20.98 17.26
N HIS A 341 -13.51 -20.14 16.54
CA HIS A 341 -13.39 -20.02 15.09
C HIS A 341 -12.01 -19.47 14.69
N VAL A 342 -11.55 -18.41 15.37
CA VAL A 342 -10.23 -17.81 15.14
C VAL A 342 -9.10 -18.80 15.42
N ASP A 343 -9.15 -19.54 16.54
CA ASP A 343 -8.12 -20.52 16.88
C ASP A 343 -7.98 -21.64 15.83
N GLY A 344 -9.06 -21.94 15.09
CA GLY A 344 -9.08 -22.91 13.99
C GLY A 344 -8.73 -22.35 12.61
N MET A 345 -8.38 -21.07 12.48
CA MET A 345 -8.07 -20.46 11.18
C MET A 345 -6.74 -20.93 10.60
N ALA A 346 -6.80 -21.37 9.34
CA ALA A 346 -5.67 -21.71 8.49
C ALA A 346 -5.77 -20.97 7.14
N ALA A 347 -4.66 -20.94 6.40
CA ALA A 347 -4.57 -20.40 5.04
C ALA A 347 -5.13 -21.41 4.00
N ASP A 348 -6.41 -21.73 4.11
CA ASP A 348 -7.09 -22.80 3.37
C ASP A 348 -8.25 -22.33 2.47
N TYR A 349 -8.34 -21.02 2.19
CA TYR A 349 -9.38 -20.44 1.33
C TYR A 349 -8.94 -20.26 -0.12
N GLY A 350 -7.72 -20.63 -0.47
CA GLY A 350 -7.22 -20.62 -1.84
C GLY A 350 -6.81 -19.22 -2.31
N GLY A 351 -7.51 -18.69 -3.32
CA GLY A 351 -7.22 -17.39 -3.94
C GLY A 351 -7.47 -16.17 -3.05
N THR A 352 -7.46 -14.96 -3.62
CA THR A 352 -7.60 -13.68 -2.89
C THR A 352 -8.64 -12.76 -3.57
N GLU A 353 -9.93 -13.10 -3.48
CA GLU A 353 -11.06 -12.36 -4.06
C GLU A 353 -11.56 -11.26 -3.10
N ILE A 354 -10.70 -10.29 -2.78
CA ILE A 354 -10.97 -9.25 -1.76
C ILE A 354 -12.16 -8.36 -2.12
N ARG A 355 -12.37 -8.03 -3.40
CA ARG A 355 -13.53 -7.24 -3.86
C ARG A 355 -14.85 -7.91 -3.49
N ASN A 356 -14.96 -9.21 -3.75
CA ASN A 356 -16.14 -9.99 -3.41
C ASN A 356 -16.33 -10.09 -1.89
N ALA A 357 -15.25 -10.24 -1.13
CA ALA A 357 -15.31 -10.26 0.32
C ALA A 357 -15.85 -8.95 0.92
N LEU A 358 -15.39 -7.81 0.41
CA LEU A 358 -15.85 -6.48 0.81
C LEU A 358 -17.31 -6.26 0.41
N ALA A 359 -17.68 -6.56 -0.84
CA ALA A 359 -19.07 -6.49 -1.29
C ALA A 359 -20.00 -7.36 -0.44
N HIS A 360 -19.58 -8.58 -0.10
CA HIS A 360 -20.30 -9.48 0.80
C HIS A 360 -20.45 -8.88 2.20
N ALA A 361 -19.39 -8.31 2.78
CA ALA A 361 -19.45 -7.65 4.07
C ALA A 361 -20.41 -6.45 4.07
N PHE A 362 -20.35 -5.58 3.04
CA PHE A 362 -21.19 -4.39 2.94
C PHE A 362 -22.66 -4.70 2.69
N ALA A 363 -22.97 -5.79 1.97
CA ALA A 363 -24.32 -6.25 1.73
C ALA A 363 -25.02 -6.77 2.99
N HIS A 364 -24.26 -7.33 3.94
CA HIS A 364 -24.78 -7.96 5.15
C HIS A 364 -24.61 -7.11 6.42
N ARG A 365 -24.16 -5.85 6.29
CA ARG A 365 -24.02 -4.91 7.40
C ARG A 365 -25.37 -4.40 7.91
N ALA A 366 -25.39 -4.00 9.17
CA ALA A 366 -26.47 -3.22 9.76
C ALA A 366 -26.54 -1.82 9.13
N ARG A 367 -27.75 -1.33 8.81
CA ARG A 367 -27.97 0.02 8.24
C ARG A 367 -28.61 1.01 9.20
N ASP A 368 -28.81 0.61 10.45
CA ASP A 368 -29.42 1.40 11.52
C ASP A 368 -28.39 1.99 12.51
N ARG A 369 -27.09 1.71 12.30
CA ARG A 369 -26.00 2.08 13.21
C ARG A 369 -24.69 2.30 12.46
N PRO A 370 -23.75 3.08 13.02
CA PRO A 370 -22.39 3.17 12.51
C PRO A 370 -21.73 1.79 12.40
N THR A 371 -21.03 1.55 11.30
CA THR A 371 -20.34 0.28 11.02
C THR A 371 -18.85 0.53 10.78
N SER A 372 -18.00 -0.21 11.49
CA SER A 372 -16.57 -0.28 11.20
C SER A 372 -16.21 -1.65 10.65
N VAL A 373 -15.66 -1.68 9.44
CA VAL A 373 -15.11 -2.86 8.79
C VAL A 373 -13.60 -2.83 8.96
N LEU A 374 -13.02 -3.90 9.51
CA LEU A 374 -11.58 -4.04 9.66
C LEU A 374 -11.09 -5.21 8.82
N VAL A 375 -10.27 -4.93 7.81
CA VAL A 375 -9.73 -5.90 6.87
C VAL A 375 -8.34 -6.33 7.33
N LEU A 376 -8.09 -7.64 7.44
CA LEU A 376 -6.78 -8.22 7.75
C LEU A 376 -6.31 -9.00 6.53
N THR A 377 -5.29 -8.52 5.81
CA THR A 377 -4.84 -9.10 4.54
C THR A 377 -3.38 -8.76 4.26
N ASP A 378 -2.73 -9.51 3.38
CA ASP A 378 -1.46 -9.12 2.76
C ASP A 378 -1.66 -8.35 1.43
N GLY A 379 -2.91 -8.13 1.01
CA GLY A 379 -3.27 -7.22 -0.07
C GLY A 379 -2.84 -7.69 -1.47
N GLU A 380 -2.50 -8.96 -1.63
CA GLU A 380 -1.97 -9.53 -2.87
C GLU A 380 -3.07 -9.72 -3.94
N ALA A 381 -3.74 -8.66 -4.41
CA ALA A 381 -4.73 -8.72 -5.50
C ALA A 381 -4.48 -7.65 -6.59
N TRP A 382 -4.76 -7.99 -7.86
CA TRP A 382 -4.55 -7.08 -9.01
C TRP A 382 -5.70 -6.09 -9.26
N ASP A 383 -6.94 -6.43 -8.90
CA ASP A 383 -8.14 -5.58 -9.13
C ASP A 383 -8.17 -4.41 -8.14
N LEU A 384 -7.24 -3.46 -8.26
CA LEU A 384 -7.18 -2.30 -7.38
C LEU A 384 -8.37 -1.37 -7.59
N SER A 385 -8.62 -0.94 -8.83
CA SER A 385 -9.71 0.00 -9.14
C SER A 385 -11.07 -0.55 -8.73
N GLY A 386 -11.39 -1.79 -9.13
CA GLY A 386 -12.68 -2.40 -8.78
C GLY A 386 -12.88 -2.54 -7.27
N VAL A 387 -11.82 -2.78 -6.50
CA VAL A 387 -11.88 -2.80 -5.04
C VAL A 387 -12.13 -1.40 -4.48
N LEU A 388 -11.35 -0.40 -4.91
CA LEU A 388 -11.50 0.97 -4.41
C LEU A 388 -12.88 1.55 -4.74
N ASP A 389 -13.37 1.32 -5.95
CA ASP A 389 -14.71 1.75 -6.38
C ASP A 389 -15.80 1.09 -5.52
N THR A 390 -15.69 -0.23 -5.29
CA THR A 390 -16.65 -0.96 -4.43
C THR A 390 -16.70 -0.40 -3.01
N VAL A 391 -15.55 -0.02 -2.44
CA VAL A 391 -15.49 0.57 -1.10
C VAL A 391 -16.04 2.00 -1.11
N LYS A 392 -15.64 2.81 -2.10
CA LYS A 392 -16.09 4.19 -2.26
C LYS A 392 -17.61 4.27 -2.38
N GLU A 393 -18.20 3.50 -3.28
CA GLU A 393 -19.67 3.43 -3.47
C GLU A 393 -20.39 3.01 -2.18
N ALA A 394 -19.84 2.05 -1.44
CA ALA A 394 -20.46 1.57 -0.21
C ALA A 394 -20.43 2.60 0.93
N VAL A 395 -19.34 3.38 1.01
CA VAL A 395 -19.14 4.45 2.00
C VAL A 395 -19.96 5.68 1.66
N GLU A 396 -19.95 6.13 0.40
CA GLU A 396 -20.74 7.28 -0.06
C GLU A 396 -22.25 6.98 -0.03
N GLY A 397 -22.65 5.74 -0.27
CA GLY A 397 -24.04 5.29 -0.14
C GLY A 397 -24.49 5.00 1.30
N ALA A 398 -23.63 5.17 2.31
CA ALA A 398 -24.01 4.97 3.70
C ALA A 398 -24.84 6.15 4.23
N PRO A 399 -25.93 5.92 4.98
CA PRO A 399 -26.71 7.00 5.58
C PRO A 399 -25.90 7.80 6.62
N ASP A 400 -26.13 9.11 6.73
CA ASP A 400 -25.45 9.97 7.71
C ASP A 400 -25.57 9.48 9.17
N GLY A 401 -26.72 8.86 9.51
CA GLY A 401 -26.96 8.28 10.85
C GLY A 401 -26.37 6.88 11.06
N ALA A 402 -25.80 6.28 10.02
CA ALA A 402 -25.20 4.94 10.01
C ALA A 402 -23.97 4.90 9.08
N PRO A 403 -22.93 5.73 9.36
CA PRO A 403 -21.76 5.83 8.51
C PRO A 403 -21.00 4.50 8.47
N LEU A 404 -20.32 4.26 7.34
CA LEU A 404 -19.47 3.10 7.12
C LEU A 404 -18.01 3.56 7.07
N HIS A 405 -17.16 2.94 7.88
CA HIS A 405 -15.71 3.11 7.84
C HIS A 405 -15.03 1.78 7.51
N VAL A 406 -13.98 1.81 6.70
CA VAL A 406 -13.18 0.63 6.36
C VAL A 406 -11.73 0.92 6.69
N SER A 407 -11.17 0.16 7.64
CA SER A 407 -9.77 0.22 8.05
C SER A 407 -9.06 -1.08 7.69
N VAL A 408 -7.74 -1.02 7.54
CA VAL A 408 -6.94 -2.17 7.09
C VAL A 408 -5.74 -2.41 7.98
N LEU A 409 -5.56 -3.66 8.41
CA LEU A 409 -4.34 -4.17 9.00
C LEU A 409 -3.59 -4.99 7.94
N GLY A 410 -2.55 -4.39 7.37
CA GLY A 410 -1.66 -5.08 6.44
C GLY A 410 -0.76 -6.06 7.18
N ILE A 411 -0.72 -7.32 6.77
CA ILE A 411 0.06 -8.36 7.44
C ILE A 411 1.19 -8.86 6.53
N GLY A 412 2.43 -8.70 6.98
CA GLY A 412 3.63 -9.18 6.31
C GLY A 412 4.53 -8.07 5.79
N ASN A 413 5.68 -8.45 5.22
CA ASN A 413 6.65 -7.49 4.68
C ASN A 413 6.41 -7.17 3.20
N SER A 414 5.59 -7.95 2.50
CA SER A 414 5.33 -7.83 1.06
C SER A 414 3.93 -7.30 0.74
N VAL A 415 3.30 -6.62 1.72
CA VAL A 415 1.93 -6.12 1.58
C VAL A 415 1.83 -5.12 0.44
N SER A 416 0.80 -5.22 -0.41
CA SER A 416 0.51 -4.14 -1.36
C SER A 416 0.00 -2.92 -0.61
N THR A 417 0.89 -1.95 -0.38
CA THR A 417 0.54 -0.67 0.24
C THR A 417 -0.49 0.06 -0.61
N ALA A 418 -0.47 -0.06 -1.94
CA ALA A 418 -1.47 0.55 -2.81
C ALA A 418 -2.88 0.03 -2.53
N MET A 419 -3.04 -1.28 -2.35
CA MET A 419 -4.33 -1.89 -2.02
C MET A 419 -4.77 -1.52 -0.60
N CYS A 420 -3.93 -1.78 0.40
CA CYS A 420 -4.32 -1.63 1.80
C CYS A 420 -4.51 -0.17 2.22
N GLU A 421 -3.60 0.73 1.84
CA GLU A 421 -3.76 2.17 2.09
C GLU A 421 -4.89 2.74 1.25
N GLY A 422 -5.04 2.29 0.00
CA GLY A 422 -6.14 2.69 -0.88
C GLY A 422 -7.50 2.40 -0.27
N ILE A 423 -7.73 1.15 0.18
CA ILE A 423 -8.98 0.74 0.84
C ILE A 423 -9.25 1.59 2.08
N ALA A 424 -8.24 1.80 2.93
CA ALA A 424 -8.41 2.63 4.12
C ALA A 424 -8.76 4.08 3.78
N ARG A 425 -8.12 4.63 2.74
CA ARG A 425 -8.33 6.02 2.29
C ARG A 425 -9.74 6.25 1.74
N VAL A 426 -10.18 5.49 0.73
CA VAL A 426 -11.56 5.59 0.21
C VAL A 426 -12.60 5.09 1.22
N GLY A 427 -12.16 4.23 2.15
CA GLY A 427 -12.93 3.70 3.26
C GLY A 427 -13.17 4.67 4.41
N HIS A 428 -12.59 5.89 4.36
CA HIS A 428 -12.58 6.83 5.49
C HIS A 428 -12.09 6.18 6.80
N GLY A 429 -11.11 5.28 6.74
CA GLY A 429 -10.52 4.60 7.89
C GLY A 429 -9.00 4.77 7.96
N THR A 430 -8.35 3.89 8.70
CA THR A 430 -6.89 3.92 8.93
C THR A 430 -6.22 2.65 8.45
N PHE A 431 -4.94 2.77 8.08
CA PHE A 431 -4.09 1.65 7.67
C PHE A 431 -2.92 1.51 8.65
N MET A 432 -2.66 0.28 9.10
CA MET A 432 -1.47 -0.06 9.86
C MET A 432 -0.83 -1.32 9.28
N LEU A 433 0.52 -1.36 9.25
CA LEU A 433 1.30 -2.51 8.77
C LEU A 433 1.87 -3.30 9.96
N VAL A 434 1.79 -4.63 9.92
CA VAL A 434 2.42 -5.55 10.88
C VAL A 434 3.45 -6.42 10.16
N GLY A 435 4.71 -6.34 10.61
CA GLY A 435 5.80 -7.13 10.05
C GLY A 435 5.78 -8.59 10.53
N GLU A 436 6.32 -9.52 9.73
CA GLU A 436 6.30 -10.97 10.04
C GLU A 436 7.12 -11.34 11.30
N GLN A 437 8.16 -10.56 11.58
CA GLN A 437 9.09 -10.75 12.71
C GLN A 437 8.92 -9.67 13.79
N GLU A 438 7.87 -8.86 13.68
CA GLU A 438 7.61 -7.79 14.64
C GLU A 438 7.15 -8.42 15.97
N LYS A 439 7.82 -8.05 17.06
CA LYS A 439 7.64 -8.71 18.37
C LYS A 439 6.31 -8.33 19.03
N SER A 440 5.76 -7.16 18.70
CA SER A 440 4.48 -6.68 19.20
C SER A 440 3.72 -5.95 18.09
N PHE A 441 2.44 -6.27 17.91
CA PHE A 441 1.55 -5.54 16.98
C PHE A 441 0.31 -5.00 17.72
N ALA A 442 0.31 -5.11 19.03
CA ALA A 442 -0.80 -4.77 19.89
C ALA A 442 -1.19 -3.29 19.86
N GLY A 443 -0.19 -2.39 19.91
CA GLY A 443 -0.42 -0.95 19.84
C GLY A 443 -1.09 -0.56 18.53
N LYS A 444 -0.66 -1.16 17.42
CA LYS A 444 -1.24 -0.93 16.10
C LYS A 444 -2.69 -1.38 16.03
N VAL A 445 -2.98 -2.59 16.54
CA VAL A 445 -4.34 -3.12 16.63
C VAL A 445 -5.24 -2.23 17.48
N ALA A 446 -4.73 -1.73 18.61
CA ALA A 446 -5.49 -0.86 19.47
C ALA A 446 -5.74 0.52 18.86
N ARG A 447 -4.76 1.11 18.16
CA ARG A 447 -4.96 2.35 17.38
C ARG A 447 -6.03 2.18 16.32
N LEU A 448 -6.01 1.07 15.57
CA LEU A 448 -7.09 0.77 14.60
C LEU A 448 -8.46 0.69 15.28
N LEU A 449 -8.55 0.06 16.45
CA LEU A 449 -9.81 -0.05 17.17
C LEU A 449 -10.26 1.30 17.76
N LYS A 450 -9.34 2.12 18.27
CA LYS A 450 -9.61 3.47 18.75
C LYS A 450 -10.13 4.35 17.62
N ALA A 451 -9.48 4.31 16.46
CA ALA A 451 -9.93 4.96 15.24
C ALA A 451 -11.34 4.48 14.86
N ALA A 452 -11.57 3.17 14.87
CA ALA A 452 -12.87 2.57 14.56
C ALA A 452 -14.00 3.02 15.51
N ARG A 453 -13.71 3.28 16.79
CA ARG A 453 -14.67 3.74 17.80
C ARG A 453 -14.95 5.25 17.77
N THR A 454 -14.09 6.01 17.10
CA THR A 454 -14.11 7.48 17.18
C THR A 454 -15.24 8.04 16.30
N PRO A 455 -16.13 8.91 16.84
CA PRO A 455 -17.10 9.65 16.04
C PRO A 455 -16.42 10.56 15.01
N VAL A 456 -17.08 10.79 13.87
CA VAL A 456 -16.59 11.72 12.84
C VAL A 456 -16.58 13.16 13.38
N ILE A 457 -15.45 13.85 13.25
CA ILE A 457 -15.35 15.30 13.48
C ILE A 457 -15.58 16.02 12.15
N SER A 458 -16.45 17.03 12.17
CA SER A 458 -16.81 17.88 11.04
C SER A 458 -16.19 19.28 11.14
N ASN A 459 -16.22 20.02 10.02
CA ASN A 459 -15.85 21.44 9.92
C ASN A 459 -14.40 21.78 10.29
N ILE A 460 -13.46 20.89 9.99
CA ILE A 460 -12.03 21.16 10.17
C ILE A 460 -11.51 21.90 8.93
N THR A 461 -10.83 23.02 9.16
CA THR A 461 -10.24 23.87 8.12
C THR A 461 -8.84 24.31 8.53
N VAL A 462 -8.00 24.59 7.54
CA VAL A 462 -6.66 25.16 7.78
C VAL A 462 -6.62 26.54 7.15
N ASP A 463 -6.25 27.52 7.97
CA ASP A 463 -5.92 28.86 7.53
C ASP A 463 -4.42 28.93 7.22
N TRP A 464 -4.10 28.97 5.92
CA TRP A 464 -2.75 29.08 5.39
C TRP A 464 -2.24 30.53 5.33
N GLY A 465 -2.94 31.47 5.96
CA GLY A 465 -2.67 32.91 5.86
C GLY A 465 -3.16 33.54 4.55
N ARG A 466 -3.95 32.79 3.77
CA ARG A 466 -4.52 33.17 2.47
C ARG A 466 -5.88 32.50 2.28
N PRO A 467 -6.84 33.12 1.58
CA PRO A 467 -8.14 32.50 1.35
C PRO A 467 -8.00 31.27 0.46
N LEU A 468 -8.66 30.17 0.86
CA LEU A 468 -8.99 29.08 -0.06
C LEU A 468 -10.01 29.64 -1.06
N GLN A 469 -9.66 29.70 -2.34
CA GLN A 469 -10.62 30.02 -3.40
C GLN A 469 -11.06 28.73 -4.08
N THR A 470 -12.37 28.54 -4.19
CA THR A 470 -12.97 27.50 -5.02
C THR A 470 -12.52 27.71 -6.46
N VAL A 471 -12.19 26.61 -7.15
CA VAL A 471 -11.82 26.65 -8.57
C VAL A 471 -13.07 27.04 -9.35
N GLU A 472 -13.20 28.32 -9.70
CA GLU A 472 -14.24 28.78 -10.62
C GLU A 472 -13.91 28.23 -12.02
N THR A 473 -14.70 27.25 -12.48
CA THR A 473 -14.80 27.01 -13.91
C THR A 473 -15.28 28.30 -14.56
N ALA A 474 -14.55 28.77 -15.58
CA ALA A 474 -14.95 29.93 -16.38
C ALA A 474 -16.47 29.91 -16.61
N ASN A 475 -17.13 31.04 -16.31
CA ASN A 475 -18.57 31.24 -16.43
C ASN A 475 -19.15 30.57 -17.70
N LEU A 476 -19.72 29.38 -17.55
CA LEU A 476 -20.47 28.67 -18.59
C LEU A 476 -21.86 29.30 -18.84
N GLN A 477 -22.07 30.55 -18.42
CA GLN A 477 -23.31 31.31 -18.63
C GLN A 477 -23.13 32.58 -19.48
N ASP A 478 -21.90 33.01 -19.77
CA ASP A 478 -21.68 34.15 -20.67
C ASP A 478 -21.33 33.66 -22.08
N LYS A 479 -22.25 33.86 -23.02
CA LYS A 479 -22.18 33.37 -24.41
C LYS A 479 -21.11 34.04 -25.28
N SER A 480 -20.06 34.62 -24.70
CA SER A 480 -19.06 35.37 -25.44
C SER A 480 -17.79 35.60 -24.63
N GLU A 481 -16.91 34.60 -24.61
CA GLU A 481 -15.48 34.75 -24.95
C GLU A 481 -14.82 33.36 -24.98
N VAL A 482 -15.32 32.52 -25.88
CA VAL A 482 -14.45 31.55 -26.55
C VAL A 482 -13.72 32.35 -27.62
N VAL A 483 -12.45 32.70 -27.40
CA VAL A 483 -11.62 33.21 -28.49
C VAL A 483 -11.26 32.02 -29.37
N VAL A 484 -12.09 31.82 -30.38
CA VAL A 484 -11.85 30.92 -31.51
C VAL A 484 -10.81 31.61 -32.39
N GLU A 485 -9.57 31.12 -32.44
CA GLU A 485 -8.71 31.44 -33.59
C GLU A 485 -9.28 30.73 -34.82
N ALA A 486 -10.11 31.46 -35.55
CA ALA A 486 -10.50 31.09 -36.91
C ALA A 486 -9.27 31.23 -37.82
N GLY A 487 -8.49 30.17 -37.93
CA GLY A 487 -7.63 29.97 -39.10
C GLY A 487 -8.55 29.82 -40.32
N GLU A 488 -8.66 30.88 -41.12
CA GLU A 488 -9.36 30.86 -42.40
C GLU A 488 -8.80 29.76 -43.31
N THR A 489 -9.49 28.63 -43.38
CA THR A 489 -9.47 27.77 -44.56
C THR A 489 -10.90 27.62 -45.02
N THR A 490 -11.20 28.27 -46.13
CA THR A 490 -12.52 28.23 -46.78
C THR A 490 -12.80 26.78 -47.20
N PRO A 491 -13.93 26.16 -46.81
CA PRO A 491 -14.28 24.85 -47.33
C PRO A 491 -14.68 25.00 -48.79
N GLN A 492 -13.94 24.36 -49.70
CA GLN A 492 -14.43 24.12 -51.06
C GLN A 492 -15.59 23.14 -50.96
N ASN A 493 -16.81 23.68 -51.01
CA ASN A 493 -18.03 22.89 -51.05
C ASN A 493 -18.11 22.18 -52.41
N LYS A 494 -17.65 20.93 -52.47
CA LYS A 494 -17.74 20.09 -53.67
C LYS A 494 -19.20 19.70 -53.86
N THR A 495 -19.86 20.28 -54.85
CA THR A 495 -21.26 19.97 -55.18
C THR A 495 -21.31 18.54 -55.71
N LEU A 496 -21.95 17.64 -54.95
CA LEU A 496 -22.19 16.25 -55.37
C LEU A 496 -23.24 16.22 -56.48
N ASN A 497 -22.89 15.59 -57.60
CA ASN A 497 -23.78 15.39 -58.74
C ASN A 497 -24.49 14.04 -58.57
N VAL A 498 -25.83 14.05 -58.46
CA VAL A 498 -26.67 12.87 -58.14
C VAL A 498 -26.81 11.88 -59.32
N PHE A 499 -25.99 12.01 -60.36
CA PHE A 499 -25.99 11.15 -61.55
C PHE A 499 -24.72 10.31 -61.73
N ASP A 500 -23.76 10.36 -60.80
CA ASP A 500 -22.61 9.44 -60.81
C ASP A 500 -23.02 8.08 -60.23
N VAL A 501 -22.90 7.03 -61.05
CA VAL A 501 -23.41 5.67 -60.78
C VAL A 501 -22.45 4.84 -59.89
N ASP A 502 -21.31 5.41 -59.50
CA ASP A 502 -20.26 4.73 -58.71
C ASP A 502 -20.05 5.32 -57.30
N VAL A 503 -21.01 6.08 -56.76
CA VAL A 503 -20.92 6.59 -55.38
C VAL A 503 -21.73 5.70 -54.45
N ASP A 504 -21.04 4.89 -53.65
CA ASP A 504 -21.64 4.12 -52.57
C ASP A 504 -22.03 5.06 -51.41
N PRO A 505 -23.32 5.26 -51.12
CA PRO A 505 -23.78 6.18 -50.07
C PRO A 505 -23.49 5.69 -48.64
N THR A 506 -22.94 4.49 -48.45
CA THR A 506 -22.51 4.00 -47.13
C THR A 506 -21.10 4.43 -46.73
N LEU A 507 -20.34 5.10 -47.60
CA LEU A 507 -18.98 5.60 -47.31
C LEU A 507 -18.94 7.04 -46.75
N LEU A 508 -20.07 7.55 -46.25
CA LEU A 508 -20.19 8.93 -45.75
C LEU A 508 -20.29 9.06 -44.22
N ASP A 509 -20.04 7.99 -43.46
CA ASP A 509 -20.18 8.03 -41.98
C ASP A 509 -18.90 7.67 -41.20
N ASP A 510 -17.72 7.75 -41.84
CA ASP A 510 -16.41 7.51 -41.19
C ASP A 510 -15.74 8.80 -40.67
N SER A 511 -16.48 9.90 -40.52
CA SER A 511 -15.94 11.03 -39.75
C SER A 511 -16.15 10.74 -38.27
N ASP A 512 -15.11 10.20 -37.63
CA ASP A 512 -14.96 10.28 -36.17
C ASP A 512 -15.44 11.68 -35.73
N PRO A 513 -16.30 11.79 -34.71
CA PRO A 513 -16.74 13.09 -34.23
C PRO A 513 -15.51 13.97 -33.98
N PRO A 514 -15.57 15.27 -34.37
CA PRO A 514 -14.42 16.15 -34.20
C PRO A 514 -13.94 16.07 -32.74
N PRO A 515 -12.61 15.94 -32.52
CA PRO A 515 -12.07 15.77 -31.17
C PRO A 515 -12.61 16.89 -30.28
N ALA A 516 -13.10 16.50 -29.11
CA ALA A 516 -13.73 17.44 -28.20
C ALA A 516 -12.78 18.61 -27.90
N PRO A 517 -13.27 19.86 -27.83
CA PRO A 517 -12.40 21.03 -27.73
C PRO A 517 -11.50 20.97 -26.49
N PRO A 518 -10.26 21.50 -26.54
CA PRO A 518 -9.36 21.46 -25.39
C PRO A 518 -9.94 22.26 -24.21
N VAL A 519 -9.82 21.72 -22.99
CA VAL A 519 -10.23 22.41 -21.77
C VAL A 519 -9.13 23.39 -21.37
N ILE A 520 -9.44 24.70 -21.35
CA ILE A 520 -8.53 25.74 -20.88
C ILE A 520 -8.85 26.02 -19.42
N LEU A 521 -7.88 25.77 -18.54
CA LEU A 521 -8.04 26.02 -17.11
C LEU A 521 -7.72 27.47 -16.75
N PRO A 522 -8.42 28.06 -15.76
CA PRO A 522 -8.01 29.34 -15.18
C PRO A 522 -6.66 29.20 -14.47
N PRO A 523 -5.96 30.30 -14.12
CA PRO A 523 -4.79 30.26 -13.27
C PRO A 523 -5.03 29.43 -11.99
N PRO A 524 -4.01 28.74 -11.45
CA PRO A 524 -4.19 27.97 -10.21
C PRO A 524 -4.65 28.87 -9.05
N ALA A 525 -5.47 28.32 -8.17
CA ALA A 525 -5.94 29.03 -6.98
C ALA A 525 -4.75 29.47 -6.09
N PRO A 526 -4.89 30.56 -5.30
CA PRO A 526 -3.84 31.04 -4.40
C PRO A 526 -3.34 29.98 -3.42
N VAL A 527 -4.22 29.06 -3.04
CA VAL A 527 -3.95 27.90 -2.18
C VAL A 527 -4.56 26.67 -2.84
N GLN A 528 -3.75 25.64 -3.08
CA GLN A 528 -4.21 24.32 -3.48
C GLN A 528 -3.88 23.36 -2.34
N GLN A 529 -4.87 22.67 -1.77
CA GLN A 529 -4.71 21.84 -0.56
C GLN A 529 -5.09 20.39 -0.85
N SER A 530 -4.40 19.46 -0.17
CA SER A 530 -4.85 18.08 0.00
C SER A 530 -4.68 17.63 1.47
N PRO A 531 -5.61 16.89 2.09
CA PRO A 531 -6.91 16.52 1.53
C PRO A 531 -7.77 17.75 1.24
N PHE A 532 -8.54 17.69 0.15
CA PHE A 532 -9.43 18.78 -0.25
C PHE A 532 -10.41 19.15 0.89
N ARG A 533 -11.04 18.14 1.49
CA ARG A 533 -11.81 18.26 2.74
C ARG A 533 -11.16 17.39 3.81
N ILE A 534 -10.86 17.97 4.95
CA ILE A 534 -10.32 17.24 6.10
C ILE A 534 -11.48 16.51 6.76
N ARG A 535 -11.70 15.26 6.32
CA ARG A 535 -12.72 14.37 6.85
C ARG A 535 -12.05 13.39 7.81
N ASN A 536 -12.52 13.35 9.06
CA ASN A 536 -12.09 12.43 10.12
C ASN A 536 -10.68 12.73 10.67
N LEU A 537 -10.64 13.03 11.97
CA LEU A 537 -9.39 13.01 12.75
C LEU A 537 -9.50 11.80 13.68
N PHE A 538 -8.58 10.86 13.56
CA PHE A 538 -8.53 9.70 14.44
C PHE A 538 -7.51 9.96 15.56
N PRO A 539 -7.92 9.90 16.84
CA PRO A 539 -7.01 9.98 17.97
C PRO A 539 -5.87 8.97 17.86
N GLY A 540 -4.64 9.44 18.04
CA GLY A 540 -3.45 8.59 17.97
C GLY A 540 -2.99 8.20 16.56
N SER A 541 -3.63 8.71 15.50
CA SER A 541 -3.18 8.52 14.12
C SER A 541 -2.74 9.86 13.52
N ARG A 542 -1.57 9.88 12.90
CA ARG A 542 -1.01 11.08 12.26
C ARG A 542 -1.83 11.50 11.06
N VAL A 543 -2.00 12.81 10.98
CA VAL A 543 -2.70 13.50 9.91
C VAL A 543 -1.69 14.36 9.17
N ASN A 544 -1.63 14.18 7.85
CA ASN A 544 -0.79 14.95 6.94
C ASN A 544 -1.70 15.82 6.05
N ILE A 545 -1.47 17.13 6.04
CA ILE A 545 -2.17 18.08 5.19
C ILE A 545 -1.12 18.86 4.41
N TYR A 546 -1.23 18.84 3.09
CA TYR A 546 -0.34 19.53 2.18
C TYR A 546 -1.02 20.74 1.56
N ALA A 547 -0.25 21.79 1.32
CA ALA A 547 -0.68 22.92 0.54
C ALA A 547 0.41 23.42 -0.41
N ILE A 548 -0.01 23.90 -1.57
CA ILE A 548 0.82 24.69 -2.49
C ILE A 548 0.24 26.11 -2.50
N LEU A 549 1.04 27.07 -2.01
CA LEU A 549 0.73 28.49 -2.03
C LEU A 549 1.38 29.14 -3.25
N GLN A 550 0.65 30.03 -3.93
CA GLN A 550 1.23 30.91 -4.96
C GLN A 550 2.20 31.92 -4.31
N GLY A 551 3.25 32.34 -4.98
CA GLY A 551 4.26 33.27 -4.44
C GLY A 551 5.31 32.63 -3.53
N GLN A 552 6.45 33.32 -3.37
CA GLN A 552 7.57 32.93 -2.48
C GLN A 552 7.39 33.31 -0.99
N THR A 553 6.25 33.87 -0.58
CA THR A 553 6.03 34.26 0.83
C THR A 553 5.44 33.11 1.64
N VAL A 554 6.23 32.59 2.56
CA VAL A 554 5.83 31.57 3.54
C VAL A 554 5.24 32.28 4.77
N PRO A 555 4.03 31.90 5.24
CA PRO A 555 3.47 32.46 6.46
C PRO A 555 4.29 32.02 7.69
N GLU A 556 4.43 32.88 8.69
CA GLU A 556 5.13 32.52 9.94
C GLU A 556 4.34 31.49 10.75
N THR A 557 3.01 31.51 10.64
CA THR A 557 2.10 30.61 11.34
C THR A 557 0.96 30.16 10.43
N VAL A 558 0.50 28.92 10.60
CA VAL A 558 -0.74 28.38 10.03
C VAL A 558 -1.70 28.05 11.16
N THR A 559 -3.01 28.23 10.96
CA THR A 559 -3.99 27.99 12.03
C THR A 559 -4.94 26.87 11.64
N LEU A 560 -4.95 25.80 12.44
CA LEU A 560 -5.96 24.75 12.34
C LEU A 560 -7.21 25.20 13.09
N ARG A 561 -8.37 25.19 12.41
CA ARG A 561 -9.67 25.51 12.98
C ARG A 561 -10.60 24.32 12.93
N GLY A 562 -11.44 24.14 13.93
CA GLY A 562 -12.44 23.08 13.97
C GLY A 562 -13.61 23.40 14.89
N GLU A 563 -14.68 22.61 14.80
CA GLU A 563 -15.86 22.74 15.65
C GLU A 563 -16.05 21.46 16.48
N GLY A 564 -16.08 21.59 17.81
CA GLY A 564 -16.31 20.47 18.71
C GLY A 564 -17.78 20.03 18.77
N PRO A 565 -18.09 18.88 19.40
CA PRO A 565 -19.45 18.32 19.47
C PRO A 565 -20.53 19.25 20.06
N ASN A 566 -20.12 20.27 20.81
CA ASN A 566 -21.01 21.26 21.45
C ASN A 566 -20.99 22.63 20.73
N GLY A 567 -20.44 22.73 19.53
CA GLY A 567 -20.26 23.99 18.79
C GLY A 567 -19.08 24.84 19.27
N ALA A 568 -18.17 24.29 20.09
CA ALA A 568 -16.99 25.00 20.55
C ALA A 568 -15.96 25.12 19.42
N VAL A 569 -15.58 26.35 19.07
CA VAL A 569 -14.55 26.60 18.06
C VAL A 569 -13.16 26.29 18.66
N ILE A 570 -12.43 25.40 18.01
CA ILE A 570 -11.05 25.05 18.31
C ILE A 570 -10.17 25.81 17.33
N GLU A 571 -9.25 26.64 17.81
CA GLU A 571 -8.21 27.28 16.99
C GLU A 571 -6.83 26.92 17.55
N LEU A 572 -5.94 26.46 16.68
CA LEU A 572 -4.61 26.01 17.03
C LEU A 572 -3.59 26.64 16.06
N PRO A 573 -2.86 27.69 16.49
CA PRO A 573 -1.80 28.29 15.70
C PRO A 573 -0.54 27.43 15.76
N ILE A 574 0.10 27.23 14.61
CA ILE A 574 1.21 26.29 14.42
C ILE A 574 2.33 27.04 13.68
N PRO A 575 3.53 27.15 14.24
CA PRO A 575 4.65 27.83 13.58
C PRO A 575 5.13 27.06 12.35
N VAL A 576 5.51 27.79 11.31
CA VAL A 576 6.05 27.23 10.08
C VAL A 576 7.57 27.30 10.09
N THR A 577 8.23 26.19 9.77
CA THR A 577 9.69 26.13 9.65
C THR A 577 10.10 25.83 8.22
N LEU A 578 11.05 26.61 7.69
CA LEU A 578 11.61 26.36 6.38
C LEU A 578 12.65 25.23 6.42
N SER A 579 12.51 24.22 5.57
CA SER A 579 13.50 23.14 5.40
C SER A 579 14.84 23.70 4.91
N ARG A 580 15.96 23.14 5.39
CA ARG A 580 17.32 23.61 5.04
C ARG A 580 18.11 22.62 4.20
N LEU A 581 17.72 21.34 4.18
CA LEU A 581 18.38 20.36 3.33
C LEU A 581 18.13 20.63 1.83
N PRO A 582 19.16 20.48 0.97
CA PRO A 582 19.02 20.64 -0.47
C PRO A 582 18.09 19.57 -1.05
N ASN A 583 17.44 19.93 -2.15
CA ASN A 583 16.69 18.98 -2.97
C ASN A 583 17.60 18.34 -4.02
N ALA A 584 17.22 17.16 -4.49
CA ALA A 584 17.89 16.47 -5.58
C ALA A 584 17.86 17.35 -6.84
N PRO A 585 19.00 17.53 -7.53
CA PRO A 585 19.06 18.39 -8.71
C PRO A 585 18.22 17.80 -9.85
N GLY A 586 17.54 18.67 -10.60
CA GLY A 586 16.72 18.25 -11.74
C GLY A 586 15.38 17.61 -11.38
N ALA A 587 14.98 17.66 -10.11
CA ALA A 587 13.66 17.29 -9.62
C ALA A 587 13.02 18.48 -8.87
N PRO A 588 11.68 18.57 -8.82
CA PRO A 588 11.00 19.50 -7.91
C PRO A 588 11.40 19.23 -6.45
N PRO A 589 11.23 20.23 -5.56
CA PRO A 589 11.35 20.02 -4.12
C PRO A 589 10.45 18.89 -3.61
N ALA A 590 10.89 18.22 -2.56
CA ALA A 590 10.21 17.04 -2.02
C ALA A 590 8.76 17.34 -1.60
N LEU A 591 8.53 18.46 -0.91
CA LEU A 591 7.20 18.85 -0.45
C LEU A 591 6.30 19.29 -1.59
N HIS A 592 6.83 19.94 -2.63
CA HIS A 592 6.05 20.25 -3.84
C HIS A 592 5.62 18.98 -4.56
N ALA A 593 6.53 18.03 -4.73
CA ALA A 593 6.23 16.74 -5.36
C ALA A 593 5.15 15.98 -4.59
N LEU A 594 5.28 15.90 -3.26
CA LEU A 594 4.28 15.26 -2.40
C LEU A 594 2.94 15.99 -2.43
N ALA A 595 2.92 17.32 -2.27
CA ALA A 595 1.70 18.11 -2.29
C ALA A 595 0.96 17.97 -3.63
N ALA A 596 1.68 18.07 -4.75
CA ALA A 596 1.12 17.89 -6.08
C ALA A 596 0.57 16.47 -6.26
N ARG A 597 1.31 15.43 -5.84
CA ARG A 597 0.85 14.03 -5.91
C ARG A 597 -0.41 13.81 -5.09
N LYS A 598 -0.51 14.43 -3.90
CA LYS A 598 -1.68 14.32 -3.02
C LYS A 598 -2.90 15.02 -3.59
N ILE A 599 -2.74 16.20 -4.19
CA ILE A 599 -3.83 16.89 -4.89
C ILE A 599 -4.27 16.10 -6.14
N ILE A 600 -3.33 15.53 -6.90
CA ILE A 600 -3.66 14.63 -8.02
C ILE A 600 -4.44 13.42 -7.51
N GLN A 601 -4.03 12.82 -6.38
CA GLN A 601 -4.73 11.69 -5.79
C GLN A 601 -6.16 12.04 -5.40
N ASP A 602 -6.39 13.19 -4.74
CA ASP A 602 -7.75 13.67 -4.44
C ASP A 602 -8.60 13.80 -5.72
N LEU A 603 -8.03 14.34 -6.80
CA LEU A 603 -8.72 14.44 -8.10
C LEU A 603 -9.04 13.07 -8.70
N GLU A 604 -8.09 12.12 -8.68
CA GLU A 604 -8.27 10.74 -9.14
C GLU A 604 -9.35 10.01 -8.33
N ASP A 605 -9.44 10.31 -7.02
CA ASP A 605 -10.45 9.75 -6.12
C ASP A 605 -11.81 10.46 -6.23
N GLY A 606 -11.95 11.50 -7.06
CA GLY A 606 -13.18 12.29 -7.23
C GLY A 606 -13.46 13.28 -6.09
N HIS A 607 -12.46 13.59 -5.26
CA HIS A 607 -12.52 14.59 -4.20
C HIS A 607 -12.09 15.97 -4.73
N HIS A 608 -13.05 16.74 -5.23
CA HIS A 608 -12.80 18.09 -5.74
C HIS A 608 -14.00 19.02 -5.56
N GLU A 609 -13.79 20.31 -5.82
CA GLU A 609 -14.83 21.35 -5.84
C GLU A 609 -15.18 21.85 -7.25
N ILE A 610 -14.74 21.14 -8.29
CA ILE A 610 -15.13 21.43 -9.68
C ILE A 610 -16.67 21.37 -9.76
N PRO A 611 -17.35 22.45 -10.16
CA PRO A 611 -18.80 22.50 -10.21
C PRO A 611 -19.38 21.41 -11.11
N ASP A 612 -20.43 20.74 -10.64
CA ASP A 612 -21.18 19.80 -11.46
C ASP A 612 -21.97 20.57 -12.51
N SER A 613 -21.50 20.49 -13.75
CA SER A 613 -22.15 21.11 -14.91
C SER A 613 -23.36 20.32 -15.42
N GLY A 614 -23.63 19.14 -14.86
CA GLY A 614 -24.58 18.16 -15.38
C GLY A 614 -24.07 17.38 -16.60
N ASP A 615 -22.86 17.69 -17.08
CA ASP A 615 -22.16 17.01 -18.16
C ASP A 615 -20.98 16.22 -17.58
N ALA A 616 -21.13 14.89 -17.52
CA ALA A 616 -20.13 13.99 -16.97
C ALA A 616 -18.83 13.96 -17.80
N ASP A 617 -18.92 14.11 -19.13
CA ASP A 617 -17.75 14.14 -20.02
C ASP A 617 -16.93 15.42 -19.76
N LEU A 618 -17.60 16.57 -19.66
CA LEU A 618 -16.94 17.83 -19.35
C LEU A 618 -16.25 17.79 -17.98
N LEU A 619 -16.90 17.19 -16.98
CA LEU A 619 -16.32 17.02 -15.64
C LEU A 619 -15.04 16.17 -15.71
N GLU A 620 -15.11 15.00 -16.35
CA GLU A 620 -13.96 14.09 -16.51
C GLU A 620 -12.79 14.78 -17.23
N ARG A 621 -13.08 15.49 -18.33
CA ARG A 621 -12.06 16.24 -19.09
C ARG A 621 -11.46 17.39 -18.28
N THR A 622 -12.25 18.03 -17.43
CA THR A 622 -11.76 19.11 -16.54
C THR A 622 -10.87 18.55 -15.44
N VAL A 623 -11.27 17.46 -14.79
CA VAL A 623 -10.45 16.72 -13.82
C VAL A 623 -9.12 16.29 -14.46
N ARG A 624 -9.18 15.68 -15.64
CA ARG A 624 -7.99 15.29 -16.41
C ARG A 624 -7.08 16.48 -16.70
N ALA A 625 -7.62 17.62 -17.14
CA ALA A 625 -6.83 18.82 -17.39
C ALA A 625 -6.11 19.33 -16.13
N HIS A 626 -6.76 19.28 -14.96
CA HIS A 626 -6.14 19.67 -13.69
C HIS A 626 -5.00 18.73 -13.30
N ILE A 627 -5.19 17.42 -13.46
CA ILE A 627 -4.16 16.40 -13.23
C ILE A 627 -2.97 16.62 -14.17
N VAL A 628 -3.22 16.83 -15.46
CA VAL A 628 -2.17 17.09 -16.46
C VAL A 628 -1.40 18.37 -16.12
N ARG A 629 -2.08 19.46 -15.74
CA ARG A 629 -1.42 20.71 -15.32
C ARG A 629 -0.50 20.49 -14.11
N LEU A 630 -0.96 19.81 -13.07
CA LEU A 630 -0.14 19.52 -11.88
C LEU A 630 1.03 18.60 -12.21
N GLY A 631 0.78 17.53 -12.98
CA GLY A 631 1.77 16.55 -13.39
C GLY A 631 2.87 17.16 -14.25
N THR A 632 2.54 18.00 -15.21
CA THR A 632 3.52 18.72 -16.04
C THR A 632 4.27 19.81 -15.26
N THR A 633 3.58 20.58 -14.41
CA THR A 633 4.19 21.67 -13.62
C THR A 633 5.23 21.16 -12.62
N TYR A 634 4.92 20.06 -11.95
CA TYR A 634 5.75 19.48 -10.89
C TYR A 634 6.42 18.16 -11.32
N GLN A 635 6.42 17.84 -12.61
CA GLN A 635 7.03 16.63 -13.16
C GLN A 635 6.56 15.32 -12.48
N ILE A 636 5.26 15.22 -12.15
CA ILE A 636 4.67 14.07 -11.47
C ILE A 636 3.95 13.16 -12.45
N THR A 637 4.28 11.86 -12.43
CA THR A 637 3.51 10.81 -13.13
C THR A 637 2.17 10.55 -12.44
N SER A 638 1.16 10.23 -13.25
CA SER A 638 -0.20 9.93 -12.79
C SER A 638 -0.91 8.98 -13.75
N THR A 639 -2.20 8.75 -13.51
CA THR A 639 -3.08 8.08 -14.48
C THR A 639 -3.12 8.76 -15.87
N HIS A 640 -2.89 10.09 -15.93
CA HIS A 640 -3.00 10.91 -17.14
C HIS A 640 -1.68 11.56 -17.61
N THR A 641 -0.57 11.37 -16.88
CA THR A 641 0.74 11.94 -17.23
C THR A 641 1.83 10.88 -17.20
N SER A 642 2.81 11.00 -18.08
CA SER A 642 3.90 10.02 -18.23
C SER A 642 5.20 10.71 -18.60
N PHE A 643 6.32 10.10 -18.21
CA PHE A 643 7.65 10.57 -18.57
C PHE A 643 8.00 10.06 -19.98
N VAL A 644 8.46 10.95 -20.84
CA VAL A 644 9.08 10.59 -22.12
C VAL A 644 10.46 11.21 -22.21
N ALA A 645 11.43 10.42 -22.65
CA ALA A 645 12.78 10.89 -22.92
C ALA A 645 13.20 10.39 -24.30
N VAL A 646 13.76 11.27 -25.12
CA VAL A 646 14.28 10.93 -26.46
C VAL A 646 15.70 11.45 -26.55
N ASP A 647 16.62 10.58 -26.95
CA ASP A 647 17.96 11.00 -27.30
C ASP A 647 17.99 11.52 -28.75
N GLU A 648 17.98 12.84 -28.88
CA GLU A 648 18.04 13.52 -30.17
C GLU A 648 19.43 13.41 -30.85
N SER A 649 20.47 13.01 -30.12
CA SER A 649 21.85 13.02 -30.59
C SER A 649 22.24 11.80 -31.45
N GLN A 650 21.44 10.73 -31.47
CA GLN A 650 21.75 9.48 -32.17
C GLN A 650 20.56 8.97 -32.99
N THR A 651 20.76 8.82 -34.31
CA THR A 651 19.94 7.92 -35.14
C THR A 651 20.75 6.65 -35.40
N TRP A 652 20.35 5.54 -34.81
CA TRP A 652 21.01 4.27 -35.08
C TRP A 652 20.62 3.80 -36.49
N ARG A 653 21.56 3.87 -37.43
CA ARG A 653 21.38 3.28 -38.77
C ARG A 653 21.86 1.84 -38.74
N PRO A 654 20.98 0.83 -38.92
CA PRO A 654 21.42 -0.56 -38.99
C PRO A 654 22.42 -0.73 -40.14
N ARG A 655 23.63 -1.18 -39.83
CA ARG A 655 24.67 -1.48 -40.83
C ARG A 655 24.52 -2.84 -41.51
N TYR A 656 23.34 -3.46 -41.44
CA TYR A 656 23.08 -4.73 -42.09
C TYR A 656 21.69 -4.75 -42.71
N VAL A 657 21.59 -4.27 -43.94
CA VAL A 657 20.49 -4.60 -44.84
C VAL A 657 20.93 -5.86 -45.59
N ARG A 658 20.29 -7.01 -45.34
CA ARG A 658 20.41 -8.14 -46.28
C ARG A 658 19.88 -7.67 -47.63
N PRO A 659 20.61 -7.83 -48.75
CA PRO A 659 20.07 -7.51 -50.06
C PRO A 659 18.90 -8.46 -50.36
N PRO A 660 17.86 -7.98 -51.07
CA PRO A 660 16.73 -8.82 -51.45
C PRO A 660 17.19 -9.91 -52.43
N PRO A 661 16.57 -11.11 -52.39
CA PRO A 661 16.86 -12.13 -53.39
C PRO A 661 16.43 -11.66 -54.78
N GLU A 662 17.30 -11.86 -55.77
CA GLU A 662 17.04 -11.55 -57.17
C GLU A 662 15.77 -12.26 -57.67
N SER A 663 14.93 -11.49 -58.36
CA SER A 663 13.66 -11.94 -58.93
C SER A 663 13.91 -12.82 -60.16
N GLU A 664 13.54 -14.10 -60.09
CA GLU A 664 13.25 -14.89 -61.29
C GLU A 664 11.78 -14.67 -61.70
N SER A 665 11.60 -14.25 -62.95
CA SER A 665 10.33 -14.00 -63.62
C SER A 665 9.50 -15.29 -63.81
N PRO A 666 8.17 -15.30 -63.56
CA PRO A 666 7.34 -16.44 -63.93
C PRO A 666 6.81 -16.29 -65.37
N THR A 667 7.02 -17.33 -66.18
CA THR A 667 6.29 -17.57 -67.42
C THR A 667 4.83 -17.94 -67.13
N SER A 668 3.98 -17.54 -68.07
CA SER A 668 2.54 -17.75 -68.14
C SER A 668 2.12 -19.22 -67.95
N ASP A 669 1.00 -19.43 -67.25
CA ASP A 669 -0.24 -19.90 -67.88
C ASP A 669 -1.37 -19.94 -66.85
N GLY A 670 -2.55 -19.49 -67.27
CA GLY A 670 -3.72 -19.30 -66.42
C GLY A 670 -4.52 -20.59 -66.16
N ILE A 671 -5.49 -20.48 -65.25
CA ILE A 671 -6.92 -20.72 -65.47
C ILE A 671 -7.69 -20.61 -64.12
N ALA A 672 -8.71 -19.74 -64.15
CA ALA A 672 -10.01 -19.68 -63.45
C ALA A 672 -10.22 -20.19 -62.00
N TYR A 673 -10.83 -19.31 -61.19
CA TYR A 673 -11.58 -19.60 -59.94
C TYR A 673 -12.97 -20.21 -60.20
N PRO A 674 -13.62 -20.81 -59.18
CA PRO A 674 -14.77 -20.08 -58.61
C PRO A 674 -14.93 -20.13 -57.07
N ALA A 675 -15.30 -18.96 -56.54
CA ALA A 675 -16.28 -18.59 -55.51
C ALA A 675 -16.59 -19.43 -54.24
N SER A 676 -16.68 -18.65 -53.13
CA SER A 676 -17.61 -18.71 -51.97
C SER A 676 -17.36 -19.70 -50.83
N ILE A 677 -17.22 -19.18 -49.59
CA ILE A 677 -18.24 -19.20 -48.50
C ILE A 677 -17.66 -18.58 -47.20
N GLU A 678 -18.39 -17.57 -46.72
CA GLU A 678 -18.69 -17.10 -45.34
C GLU A 678 -17.59 -16.85 -44.28
N HIS A 679 -17.59 -15.58 -43.84
CA HIS A 679 -16.98 -15.03 -42.63
C HIS A 679 -17.87 -15.34 -41.41
N ASP A 680 -17.24 -15.71 -40.30
CA ASP A 680 -17.79 -15.53 -38.94
C ASP A 680 -16.85 -14.57 -38.19
N GLU A 681 -17.46 -13.57 -37.57
CA GLU A 681 -16.85 -12.46 -36.82
C GLU A 681 -16.33 -12.92 -35.45
N LEU A 682 -15.11 -12.48 -35.08
CA LEU A 682 -14.62 -12.46 -33.70
C LEU A 682 -13.75 -11.21 -33.48
N ASP A 683 -14.05 -10.53 -32.37
CA ASP A 683 -13.53 -9.25 -31.90
C ASP A 683 -12.00 -9.12 -31.90
N ASP A 684 -11.49 -8.07 -32.54
CA ASP A 684 -10.10 -7.62 -32.50
C ASP A 684 -9.94 -6.55 -31.40
N ASP A 685 -9.42 -6.94 -30.24
CA ASP A 685 -8.84 -6.01 -29.28
C ASP A 685 -7.60 -6.65 -28.60
N ALA A 686 -6.52 -6.74 -29.37
CA ALA A 686 -5.19 -7.08 -28.87
C ALA A 686 -4.11 -6.52 -29.82
N GLY A 687 -3.43 -5.45 -29.38
CA GLY A 687 -2.30 -4.83 -30.07
C GLY A 687 -1.01 -5.66 -30.09
N PHE A 688 -1.08 -6.91 -30.56
CA PHE A 688 0.09 -7.78 -30.83
C PHE A 688 -0.13 -8.61 -32.11
N ALA A 689 -0.17 -7.96 -33.28
CA ALA A 689 -0.01 -8.68 -34.54
C ALA A 689 0.43 -7.76 -35.69
N ARG A 690 1.74 -7.66 -35.95
CA ARG A 690 2.24 -7.56 -37.33
C ARG A 690 3.54 -8.36 -37.48
N TYR A 691 3.57 -9.15 -38.55
CA TYR A 691 4.65 -9.97 -39.12
C TYR A 691 4.81 -11.41 -38.62
N ALA A 692 4.02 -12.31 -39.24
CA ALA A 692 4.47 -13.66 -39.57
C ALA A 692 4.17 -13.91 -41.08
N PRO A 693 5.12 -14.43 -41.88
CA PRO A 693 4.88 -14.77 -43.27
C PRO A 693 4.15 -16.12 -43.40
N VAL A 694 3.27 -16.20 -44.40
CA VAL A 694 2.47 -17.37 -44.76
C VAL A 694 3.31 -18.42 -45.50
N GLY A 695 3.17 -19.70 -45.06
CA GLY A 695 3.04 -20.87 -45.94
C GLY A 695 4.28 -21.74 -46.23
N MET A 696 4.33 -22.94 -45.64
CA MET A 696 4.37 -24.20 -46.41
C MET A 696 4.16 -25.43 -45.51
N GLN A 697 3.12 -26.21 -45.82
CA GLN A 697 2.84 -27.53 -45.26
C GLN A 697 3.31 -28.62 -46.23
N GLN A 698 4.04 -29.59 -45.65
CA GLN A 698 4.11 -31.02 -45.99
C GLN A 698 4.51 -31.48 -47.41
N TYR A 699 5.63 -32.22 -47.47
CA TYR A 699 5.74 -33.45 -48.26
C TYR A 699 6.32 -34.58 -47.39
N LEU A 700 5.58 -35.69 -47.30
CA LEU A 700 5.95 -36.98 -46.73
C LEU A 700 5.81 -38.02 -47.86
N HIS A 701 6.85 -38.80 -48.18
CA HIS A 701 7.00 -40.27 -48.03
C HIS A 701 7.91 -40.84 -49.17
N PRO A 702 8.30 -42.13 -49.19
CA PRO A 702 8.91 -43.00 -48.15
C PRO A 702 10.05 -43.93 -48.71
N ALA A 703 10.78 -44.67 -47.86
CA ALA A 703 11.12 -46.11 -48.07
C ALA A 703 12.15 -46.70 -47.05
N THR A 704 11.62 -47.54 -46.14
CA THR A 704 12.08 -48.90 -45.76
C THR A 704 13.56 -49.24 -45.41
N ALA A 705 13.77 -49.52 -44.10
CA ALA A 705 14.27 -50.77 -43.46
C ALA A 705 15.60 -51.45 -43.95
N PRO A 706 16.44 -52.05 -43.06
CA PRO A 706 16.00 -53.02 -42.04
C PRO A 706 16.74 -53.06 -40.66
N LYS A 707 16.07 -53.72 -39.70
CA LYS A 707 16.56 -54.32 -38.42
C LYS A 707 17.23 -55.70 -38.74
N PRO A 708 18.00 -56.43 -37.85
CA PRO A 708 17.69 -56.60 -36.41
C PRO A 708 18.81 -57.03 -35.40
N PHE A 709 18.43 -56.98 -34.10
CA PHE A 709 18.66 -57.96 -33.00
C PHE A 709 19.99 -58.11 -32.18
N LYS A 710 19.75 -58.25 -30.85
CA LYS A 710 20.56 -58.75 -29.68
C LYS A 710 21.42 -57.70 -28.94
N GLN A 711 21.49 -57.61 -27.61
CA GLN A 711 21.01 -58.44 -26.48
C GLN A 711 21.06 -57.65 -25.13
N ALA A 712 20.14 -58.00 -24.22
CA ALA A 712 20.15 -57.99 -22.73
C ALA A 712 20.91 -56.87 -21.95
N VAL A 713 20.27 -55.96 -21.21
CA VAL A 713 19.49 -56.06 -19.94
C VAL A 713 20.33 -56.28 -18.66
N GLY A 714 20.33 -55.25 -17.81
CA GLY A 714 20.64 -55.33 -16.38
C GLY A 714 20.34 -54.00 -15.63
N ARG A 715 19.12 -53.90 -15.06
CA ARG A 715 18.66 -53.18 -13.82
C ARG A 715 19.29 -51.81 -13.45
N LEU A 716 18.59 -50.74 -13.03
CA LEU A 716 17.33 -50.58 -12.28
C LEU A 716 16.94 -49.08 -12.32
N LEU A 717 15.70 -48.70 -12.70
CA LEU A 717 15.14 -47.34 -12.60
C LEU A 717 13.63 -47.38 -12.34
N SER A 718 13.16 -46.52 -11.43
CA SER A 718 11.79 -45.98 -11.28
C SER A 718 11.96 -44.66 -10.51
N TRP A 719 11.79 -43.42 -11.02
CA TRP A 719 10.71 -42.74 -11.78
C TRP A 719 9.33 -43.02 -11.18
N VAL A 720 8.67 -42.11 -10.43
CA VAL A 720 8.26 -40.70 -10.62
C VAL A 720 7.04 -40.53 -11.54
N GLN A 721 5.95 -40.06 -10.91
CA GLN A 721 4.77 -39.31 -11.41
C GLN A 721 3.65 -40.09 -12.15
N PRO A 722 2.46 -39.50 -12.38
CA PRO A 722 1.46 -39.01 -11.40
C PRO A 722 0.04 -39.52 -11.80
N MET A 723 -1.01 -39.36 -10.98
CA MET A 723 -2.38 -39.58 -11.47
C MET A 723 -3.44 -38.63 -10.91
N TYR A 724 -4.32 -38.27 -11.85
CA TYR A 724 -5.45 -37.36 -11.82
C TYR A 724 -6.55 -37.72 -10.82
N TYR A 725 -7.25 -36.68 -10.32
CA TYR A 725 -8.51 -36.79 -9.59
C TYR A 725 -9.68 -36.97 -10.57
N ARG A 726 -10.54 -37.97 -10.31
CA ARG A 726 -11.88 -38.08 -10.88
C ARG A 726 -12.86 -38.55 -9.79
N SER A 727 -14.03 -37.91 -9.77
CA SER A 727 -15.13 -38.06 -8.82
C SER A 727 -15.98 -39.32 -9.03
N GLY A 728 -16.58 -39.85 -7.94
CA GLY A 728 -17.68 -40.84 -7.98
C GLY A 728 -17.73 -41.80 -6.77
N PRO A 729 -18.89 -42.44 -6.45
CA PRO A 729 -19.61 -42.28 -5.18
C PRO A 729 -19.62 -43.54 -4.26
N PRO A 730 -20.28 -43.54 -3.07
CA PRO A 730 -19.98 -44.45 -1.96
C PRO A 730 -20.84 -45.72 -1.93
N LEU A 731 -20.28 -46.82 -1.40
CA LEU A 731 -21.05 -48.03 -1.10
C LEU A 731 -20.74 -48.60 0.30
N ARG A 732 -21.84 -49.16 0.83
CA ARG A 732 -22.16 -49.65 2.17
C ARG A 732 -21.52 -51.00 2.56
N ASN A 733 -21.49 -51.18 3.88
CA ASN A 733 -21.80 -52.40 4.66
C ASN A 733 -20.74 -53.49 4.94
N SER A 734 -20.57 -53.70 6.25
CA SER A 734 -20.79 -54.95 7.00
C SER A 734 -19.59 -55.76 7.52
N ALA A 735 -19.50 -55.73 8.86
CA ALA A 735 -19.53 -56.84 9.80
C ALA A 735 -18.46 -57.97 9.74
N GLY A 736 -17.72 -58.06 10.86
CA GLY A 736 -17.66 -59.31 11.66
C GLY A 736 -16.35 -60.11 11.62
N GLY A 737 -15.76 -60.35 12.80
CA GLY A 737 -14.80 -61.44 13.01
C GLY A 737 -13.73 -61.14 14.05
N GLY A 738 -13.90 -61.63 15.27
CA GLY A 738 -13.03 -61.36 16.42
C GLY A 738 -11.75 -62.20 16.52
N GLY A 739 -10.89 -61.78 17.44
CA GLY A 739 -9.72 -62.51 17.94
C GLY A 739 -8.81 -61.64 18.80
N THR A 740 -8.89 -61.75 20.12
CA THR A 740 -7.90 -61.27 21.12
C THR A 740 -7.08 -62.47 21.63
N PRO A 741 -5.98 -62.30 22.41
CA PRO A 741 -5.06 -61.16 22.58
C PRO A 741 -3.58 -61.59 22.52
N LEU A 742 -2.64 -60.70 22.14
CA LEU A 742 -1.23 -60.87 22.50
C LEU A 742 -0.61 -59.52 22.85
N ALA A 743 -0.13 -59.44 24.09
CA ALA A 743 0.57 -58.30 24.65
C ALA A 743 1.92 -58.07 23.96
N GLY A 744 2.26 -56.81 23.68
CA GLY A 744 3.62 -56.44 23.32
C GLY A 744 3.78 -55.08 22.65
N LYS A 745 4.43 -54.17 23.38
CA LYS A 745 5.11 -52.94 22.95
C LYS A 745 4.26 -51.70 22.66
N LYS A 746 4.41 -50.74 23.58
CA LYS A 746 4.23 -49.29 23.37
C LYS A 746 4.84 -48.85 22.03
N PRO A 747 4.14 -48.07 21.19
CA PRO A 747 4.80 -47.34 20.12
C PRO A 747 5.53 -46.11 20.70
N SER A 748 6.75 -45.98 20.22
CA SER A 748 7.68 -44.86 20.35
C SER A 748 7.03 -43.54 19.96
N ALA A 749 7.54 -42.47 20.59
CA ALA A 749 7.22 -41.08 20.38
C ALA A 749 7.00 -40.74 18.90
N ALA A 750 5.81 -40.22 18.59
CA ALA A 750 5.66 -39.28 17.51
C ALA A 750 6.62 -38.12 17.79
N GLU A 751 7.48 -37.78 16.83
CA GLU A 751 8.27 -36.55 16.85
C GLU A 751 7.31 -35.39 17.04
N ALA A 752 7.21 -34.93 18.30
CA ALA A 752 6.62 -33.66 18.63
C ALA A 752 7.45 -32.59 17.92
N LEU A 753 6.80 -31.81 17.07
CA LEU A 753 7.29 -30.50 16.65
C LEU A 753 7.90 -29.80 17.88
N PRO A 754 9.08 -29.19 17.77
CA PRO A 754 9.68 -28.50 18.90
C PRO A 754 8.67 -27.46 19.43
N PRO A 755 8.54 -27.30 20.76
CA PRO A 755 7.61 -26.33 21.31
C PRO A 755 7.98 -24.95 20.79
N HIS A 756 7.10 -24.37 19.98
CA HIS A 756 7.11 -22.94 19.67
C HIS A 756 7.22 -22.20 21.00
N LYS A 757 8.31 -21.45 21.22
CA LYS A 757 8.33 -20.41 22.26
C LYS A 757 7.39 -19.29 21.78
N PRO A 758 6.29 -18.97 22.48
CA PRO A 758 5.44 -17.86 22.09
C PRO A 758 5.82 -16.62 22.93
N ASP A 759 6.55 -15.70 22.31
CA ASP A 759 6.67 -14.30 22.72
C ASP A 759 5.36 -13.59 22.34
N ASP A 760 4.52 -13.30 23.34
CA ASP A 760 3.78 -12.04 23.55
C ASP A 760 2.92 -12.18 24.83
N GLY A 761 3.22 -11.35 25.85
CA GLY A 761 2.50 -11.38 27.13
C GLY A 761 1.07 -10.85 27.04
N LEU A 762 0.77 -10.00 26.06
CA LEU A 762 -0.56 -9.42 25.87
C LEU A 762 -1.57 -10.44 25.41
N GLU A 763 -1.27 -11.20 24.35
CA GLU A 763 -2.20 -12.20 23.82
C GLU A 763 -2.61 -13.20 24.92
N ARG A 764 -1.63 -13.64 25.73
CA ARG A 764 -1.87 -14.58 26.83
C ARG A 764 -2.74 -13.96 27.92
N LEU A 765 -2.52 -12.68 28.27
CA LEU A 765 -3.36 -12.00 29.26
C LEU A 765 -4.77 -11.74 28.71
N ALA A 766 -4.89 -11.29 27.46
CA ALA A 766 -6.16 -11.06 26.77
C ALA A 766 -7.05 -12.31 26.74
N ARG A 767 -6.44 -13.49 26.58
CA ARG A 767 -7.15 -14.78 26.61
C ARG A 767 -7.68 -15.16 27.99
N LEU A 768 -7.09 -14.65 29.07
CA LEU A 768 -7.56 -14.88 30.44
C LEU A 768 -8.72 -13.98 30.84
N GLN A 769 -8.90 -12.84 30.17
CA GLN A 769 -10.01 -11.94 30.47
C GLN A 769 -11.34 -12.62 30.13
N SER A 770 -12.32 -12.49 31.00
CA SER A 770 -13.71 -12.86 30.74
C SER A 770 -14.37 -11.88 29.75
N PHE A 771 -15.62 -12.12 29.40
CA PHE A 771 -16.36 -11.17 28.57
C PHE A 771 -16.52 -9.83 29.29
N ASP A 772 -16.96 -9.80 30.54
CA ASP A 772 -17.25 -8.59 31.31
C ASP A 772 -16.02 -7.81 31.78
N GLY A 773 -14.81 -8.25 31.43
CA GLY A 773 -13.54 -7.58 31.76
C GLY A 773 -12.82 -8.14 32.99
N ALA A 774 -13.41 -9.13 33.66
CA ALA A 774 -12.86 -9.78 34.84
C ALA A 774 -11.75 -10.79 34.50
N PHE A 775 -11.03 -11.23 35.52
CA PHE A 775 -10.09 -12.35 35.46
C PHE A 775 -10.44 -13.36 36.55
N ALA A 776 -10.64 -14.62 36.18
CA ALA A 776 -11.17 -15.61 37.11
C ALA A 776 -10.12 -16.22 38.07
N SER A 777 -8.84 -16.29 37.64
CA SER A 777 -7.82 -17.05 38.35
C SER A 777 -6.59 -16.20 38.70
N PRO A 778 -6.36 -15.89 39.99
CA PRO A 778 -5.16 -15.17 40.41
C PRO A 778 -3.88 -15.90 40.03
N SER A 779 -3.87 -17.22 40.12
CA SER A 779 -2.71 -18.05 39.77
C SER A 779 -2.39 -18.00 38.28
N ALA A 780 -3.40 -17.97 37.41
CA ALA A 780 -3.18 -17.84 35.97
C ALA A 780 -2.62 -16.46 35.60
N VAL A 781 -3.10 -15.40 36.24
CA VAL A 781 -2.57 -14.03 36.06
C VAL A 781 -1.14 -13.93 36.61
N LEU A 782 -0.87 -14.49 37.80
CA LEU A 782 0.49 -14.54 38.39
C LEU A 782 1.52 -15.29 37.53
N ALA A 783 1.08 -16.28 36.73
CA ALA A 783 1.96 -16.97 35.80
C ALA A 783 2.45 -16.07 34.64
N LEU A 784 1.79 -14.91 34.43
CA LEU A 784 2.15 -13.90 33.43
C LEU A 784 2.71 -12.62 34.07
N VAL A 785 2.35 -12.37 35.33
CA VAL A 785 2.65 -11.15 36.08
C VAL A 785 3.34 -11.53 37.40
N PRO A 786 4.67 -11.65 37.43
CA PRO A 786 5.37 -12.00 38.65
C PRO A 786 5.34 -10.88 39.69
N LEU A 787 5.28 -11.23 40.98
CA LEU A 787 5.40 -10.29 42.10
C LEU A 787 6.88 -10.03 42.45
N LYS A 788 7.16 -8.92 43.15
CA LYS A 788 8.49 -8.61 43.69
C LYS A 788 8.94 -9.68 44.69
N ALA A 789 10.26 -9.85 44.81
CA ALA A 789 10.84 -10.79 45.76
C ALA A 789 10.31 -10.54 47.19
N GLY A 790 9.81 -11.60 47.84
CA GLY A 790 9.23 -11.53 49.19
C GLY A 790 7.76 -11.08 49.24
N LYS A 791 7.08 -10.95 48.08
CA LYS A 791 5.63 -10.75 47.99
C LYS A 791 4.91 -12.01 47.52
N GLU A 792 3.78 -12.28 48.14
CA GLU A 792 2.91 -13.41 47.84
C GLU A 792 1.50 -12.95 47.46
N LEU A 793 0.67 -13.86 46.95
CA LEU A 793 -0.72 -13.57 46.60
C LEU A 793 -1.55 -13.11 47.81
N THR A 794 -1.18 -13.54 49.01
CA THR A 794 -1.77 -13.12 50.28
C THR A 794 -1.58 -11.61 50.52
N ASP A 795 -0.38 -11.07 50.26
CA ASP A 795 -0.12 -9.62 50.32
C ASP A 795 -1.06 -8.83 49.39
N VAL A 796 -1.29 -9.36 48.18
CA VAL A 796 -2.19 -8.72 47.20
C VAL A 796 -3.62 -8.71 47.72
N ARG A 797 -4.07 -9.82 48.31
CA ARG A 797 -5.43 -9.93 48.89
C ARG A 797 -5.61 -9.00 50.08
N ASP A 798 -4.60 -8.89 50.94
CA ASP A 798 -4.61 -8.00 52.11
C ASP A 798 -4.58 -6.51 51.74
N ALA A 799 -4.18 -6.18 50.50
CA ALA A 799 -4.21 -4.82 49.97
C ALA A 799 -5.60 -4.38 49.47
N LEU A 800 -6.55 -5.32 49.34
CA LEU A 800 -7.91 -5.09 48.86
C LEU A 800 -8.89 -4.98 50.04
N PRO A 801 -10.09 -4.40 49.82
CA PRO A 801 -11.09 -4.34 50.87
C PRO A 801 -11.50 -5.74 51.36
N THR A 802 -11.84 -5.83 52.66
CA THR A 802 -12.25 -7.09 53.29
C THR A 802 -13.45 -7.72 52.57
N GLY A 803 -13.32 -8.99 52.18
CA GLY A 803 -14.34 -9.71 51.41
C GLY A 803 -14.06 -9.80 49.92
N ALA A 804 -12.90 -9.31 49.44
CA ALA A 804 -12.47 -9.48 48.06
C ALA A 804 -12.47 -10.95 47.60
N THR A 805 -13.17 -11.21 46.50
CA THR A 805 -13.23 -12.52 45.83
C THR A 805 -11.92 -12.80 45.09
N ASP A 806 -11.66 -14.07 44.76
CA ASP A 806 -10.49 -14.42 43.95
C ASP A 806 -10.54 -13.76 42.56
N GLU A 807 -11.73 -13.54 42.03
CA GLU A 807 -11.96 -12.82 40.77
C GLU A 807 -11.59 -11.33 40.87
N LEU A 808 -11.95 -10.66 41.97
CA LEU A 808 -11.53 -9.28 42.23
C LEU A 808 -10.01 -9.20 42.41
N VAL A 809 -9.41 -10.15 43.14
CA VAL A 809 -7.95 -10.22 43.33
C VAL A 809 -7.22 -10.38 42.00
N ALA A 810 -7.67 -11.32 41.16
CA ALA A 810 -7.09 -11.55 39.84
C ALA A 810 -7.26 -10.35 38.90
N SER A 811 -8.44 -9.71 38.92
CA SER A 811 -8.75 -8.56 38.07
C SER A 811 -7.93 -7.33 38.47
N VAL A 812 -7.77 -7.04 39.76
CA VAL A 812 -6.90 -5.95 40.22
C VAL A 812 -5.43 -6.25 39.90
N LEU A 813 -4.99 -7.49 40.06
CA LEU A 813 -3.62 -7.88 39.71
C LEU A 813 -3.34 -7.69 38.22
N ALA A 814 -4.27 -8.10 37.36
CA ALA A 814 -4.18 -7.86 35.92
C ALA A 814 -4.22 -6.36 35.61
N LEU A 815 -5.16 -5.60 36.21
CA LEU A 815 -5.30 -4.16 36.05
C LEU A 815 -4.00 -3.42 36.39
N ALA A 816 -3.46 -3.66 37.58
CA ALA A 816 -2.22 -3.04 38.03
C ALA A 816 -1.02 -3.45 37.17
N SER A 817 -0.99 -4.69 36.65
CA SER A 817 0.05 -5.09 35.71
C SER A 817 -0.04 -4.35 34.38
N MET A 818 -1.25 -4.16 33.86
CA MET A 818 -1.48 -3.43 32.62
C MET A 818 -1.12 -1.96 32.83
N GLY A 819 -1.59 -1.34 33.93
CA GLY A 819 -1.24 0.03 34.30
C GLY A 819 0.26 0.27 34.45
N GLU A 820 1.00 -0.61 35.14
CA GLU A 820 2.46 -0.47 35.24
C GLU A 820 3.17 -0.68 33.90
N ARG A 821 2.71 -1.60 33.04
CA ARG A 821 3.27 -1.75 31.67
C ARG A 821 3.04 -0.48 30.84
N MET A 822 1.84 0.08 30.92
CA MET A 822 1.48 1.34 30.27
C MET A 822 2.29 2.53 30.82
N ARG A 823 2.70 2.50 32.09
CA ARG A 823 3.47 3.57 32.74
C ARG A 823 4.99 3.48 32.53
N VAL A 824 5.51 2.28 32.28
CA VAL A 824 6.95 2.00 32.13
C VAL A 824 7.40 2.06 30.66
N ASN A 825 6.50 1.78 29.71
CA ASN A 825 6.79 1.82 28.28
C ASN A 825 6.34 3.14 27.66
N ASN A 826 7.08 3.65 26.65
CA ASN A 826 6.67 4.82 25.86
C ASN A 826 5.25 4.61 25.28
N ASP A 827 4.53 5.71 25.01
CA ASP A 827 3.13 5.87 24.55
C ASP A 827 2.59 4.79 23.55
N ALA A 828 3.46 4.05 22.86
CA ALA A 828 3.14 2.92 21.99
C ALA A 828 2.39 1.75 22.65
N GLU A 829 2.82 1.33 23.84
CA GLU A 829 2.18 0.22 24.56
C GLU A 829 0.97 0.69 25.38
N GLU A 830 0.85 1.99 25.66
CA GLU A 830 -0.32 2.54 26.33
C GLU A 830 -1.60 2.23 25.53
N ASP A 831 -1.59 2.51 24.22
CA ASP A 831 -2.72 2.20 23.35
C ASP A 831 -2.98 0.66 23.30
N ALA A 832 -1.93 -0.17 23.24
CA ALA A 832 -2.01 -1.63 23.12
C ALA A 832 -2.86 -2.31 24.20
N TRP A 833 -2.71 -1.85 25.44
CA TRP A 833 -3.39 -2.39 26.61
C TRP A 833 -4.70 -1.67 26.91
N ALA A 834 -4.90 -0.44 26.39
CA ALA A 834 -5.99 0.46 26.76
C ALA A 834 -7.37 -0.19 26.73
N GLY A 835 -7.73 -0.92 25.67
CA GLY A 835 -9.07 -1.53 25.56
C GLY A 835 -9.34 -2.63 26.61
N ILE A 836 -8.34 -3.48 26.87
CA ILE A 836 -8.44 -4.55 27.88
C ILE A 836 -8.40 -3.94 29.29
N TYR A 837 -7.54 -2.95 29.47
CA TYR A 837 -7.38 -2.17 30.71
C TYR A 837 -8.68 -1.46 31.08
N GLU A 838 -9.30 -0.71 30.16
CA GLU A 838 -10.55 0.04 30.37
C GLU A 838 -11.69 -0.87 30.84
N LYS A 839 -11.84 -2.03 30.20
CA LYS A 839 -12.85 -3.03 30.59
C LYS A 839 -12.62 -3.59 31.98
N THR A 840 -11.37 -3.94 32.26
CA THR A 840 -10.98 -4.45 33.58
C THR A 840 -11.21 -3.38 34.65
N ARG A 841 -10.85 -2.13 34.36
CA ARG A 841 -11.05 -0.99 35.25
C ARG A 841 -12.53 -0.75 35.55
N ALA A 842 -13.38 -0.74 34.52
CA ALA A 842 -14.83 -0.58 34.66
C ALA A 842 -15.45 -1.70 35.49
N TRP A 843 -15.02 -2.96 35.26
CA TRP A 843 -15.47 -4.10 36.04
C TRP A 843 -15.03 -4.01 37.50
N VAL A 844 -13.76 -3.68 37.76
CA VAL A 844 -13.22 -3.52 39.12
C VAL A 844 -13.95 -2.39 39.85
N GLU A 845 -14.23 -1.27 39.18
CA GLU A 845 -14.99 -0.16 39.76
C GLU A 845 -16.40 -0.61 40.18
N ALA A 846 -17.09 -1.39 39.35
CA ALA A 846 -18.40 -1.95 39.69
C ALA A 846 -18.30 -2.93 40.87
N ALA A 847 -17.32 -3.83 40.87
CA ALA A 847 -17.11 -4.80 41.94
C ALA A 847 -16.78 -4.14 43.29
N LEU A 848 -15.98 -3.07 43.30
CA LEU A 848 -15.67 -2.30 44.51
C LEU A 848 -16.92 -1.58 45.04
N ARG A 849 -17.75 -1.05 44.14
CA ARG A 849 -19.03 -0.41 44.49
C ARG A 849 -20.00 -1.40 45.12
N ASP A 850 -20.14 -2.59 44.55
CA ASP A 850 -21.01 -3.65 45.07
C ASP A 850 -20.55 -4.16 46.45
N LEU A 851 -19.24 -4.13 46.71
CA LEU A 851 -18.65 -4.45 48.02
C LEU A 851 -18.83 -3.31 49.05
N GLY A 852 -19.30 -2.13 48.65
CA GLY A 852 -19.38 -0.95 49.50
C GLY A 852 -18.00 -0.41 49.92
N ALA A 853 -16.97 -0.65 49.12
CA ALA A 853 -15.61 -0.18 49.38
C ALA A 853 -15.56 1.37 49.36
N LYS A 854 -14.76 1.95 50.25
CA LYS A 854 -14.50 3.40 50.27
C LYS A 854 -13.36 3.82 49.33
N GLU A 855 -12.52 2.86 48.97
CA GLU A 855 -11.35 3.07 48.13
C GLU A 855 -11.76 3.17 46.66
N THR A 856 -11.08 4.06 45.93
CA THR A 856 -11.25 4.19 44.49
C THR A 856 -10.49 3.09 43.75
N VAL A 857 -10.89 2.81 42.50
CA VAL A 857 -10.17 1.86 41.63
C VAL A 857 -8.68 2.22 41.51
N GLN A 858 -8.36 3.51 41.44
CA GLN A 858 -6.99 4.00 41.30
C GLN A 858 -6.15 3.76 42.56
N GLU A 859 -6.73 3.95 43.76
CA GLU A 859 -6.02 3.67 45.02
C GLU A 859 -5.68 2.19 45.17
N VAL A 860 -6.62 1.31 44.79
CA VAL A 860 -6.46 -0.14 44.85
C VAL A 860 -5.42 -0.61 43.82
N GLU A 861 -5.47 -0.07 42.60
CA GLU A 861 -4.49 -0.31 41.55
C GLU A 861 -3.06 0.08 42.00
N GLU A 862 -2.87 1.29 42.52
CA GLU A 862 -1.55 1.77 42.98
C GLU A 862 -0.98 0.96 44.15
N LYS A 863 -1.83 0.41 45.02
CA LYS A 863 -1.39 -0.50 46.10
C LYS A 863 -0.82 -1.79 45.54
N VAL A 864 -1.51 -2.41 44.59
CA VAL A 864 -1.09 -3.69 43.98
C VAL A 864 0.08 -3.48 43.01
N ALA A 865 0.10 -2.39 42.25
CA ALA A 865 1.20 -2.02 41.35
C ALA A 865 2.56 -2.01 42.06
N ARG A 866 2.61 -1.50 43.29
CA ARG A 866 3.83 -1.48 44.12
C ARG A 866 4.39 -2.88 44.45
N MET A 867 3.57 -3.92 44.33
CA MET A 867 3.91 -5.32 44.63
C MET A 867 4.34 -6.11 43.38
N ILE A 868 4.05 -5.62 42.18
CA ILE A 868 4.37 -6.29 40.91
C ILE A 868 5.85 -6.08 40.55
N ALA A 869 6.53 -7.15 40.12
CA ALA A 869 7.89 -7.02 39.60
C ALA A 869 7.84 -6.43 38.19
N ILE A 870 8.54 -5.31 37.97
CA ILE A 870 8.73 -4.76 36.63
C ILE A 870 9.57 -5.77 35.85
N MET A 871 8.97 -6.46 34.89
CA MET A 871 9.73 -7.19 33.87
C MET A 871 10.37 -6.16 32.94
N VAL A 872 11.55 -5.65 33.32
CA VAL A 872 12.43 -5.01 32.34
C VAL A 872 12.79 -6.11 31.33
N PRO A 873 12.56 -5.92 30.01
CA PRO A 873 13.09 -6.86 29.05
C PRO A 873 14.61 -6.91 29.28
N MET A 874 15.12 -8.07 29.68
CA MET A 874 16.56 -8.28 29.73
C MET A 874 17.09 -8.00 28.32
N ILE A 875 17.71 -6.84 28.15
CA ILE A 875 18.72 -6.65 27.11
C ILE A 875 19.80 -7.65 27.51
N CYS A 876 19.77 -8.85 26.92
CA CYS A 876 20.91 -9.74 26.92
C CYS A 876 22.04 -8.96 26.26
N ARG A 877 22.95 -8.41 27.08
CA ARG A 877 24.33 -8.23 26.66
C ARG A 877 24.87 -9.63 26.42
N ASP A 878 24.97 -10.00 25.15
CA ASP A 878 26.02 -10.85 24.59
C ASP A 878 26.21 -10.50 23.12
#